data_AF-X6CRI2-F1
#
_entry.id   AF-X6CRI2-F1
#
_cell.length_a   1.000
_cell.length_b   1.000
_cell.length_c   1.000
_cell.angle_alpha   90.00
_cell.angle_beta   90.00
_cell.angle_gamma   90.00
#
_symmetry.space_group_name_H-M   'P 1'
#
loop_
_entity.id
_entity.type
_entity.pdbx_description
1 polymer ?
#
loop_
_entity_poly.entity_id
_entity_poly.type
_entity_poly.pdbx_seq_one_letter_code
_entity_poly.pdbx_strand_id
1 'polypeptide(L)'
;MANATATTDRLRLNGTGFSILDGSIGAAGQYRNFDIFEKTGSGTWALTADNTATTNWDIQQGTLQLGNDGTSGSIIGDVANAGTLAFDRSDAPTYGGTISGTGSVSQIGSGTTILTGANTYTGGTAVNAGKLVVEGSLGNTETTVNSGGTLGGSGSIGGAVIVADGGVLAPGSSPGTLTVGSLSLSSGSILDYELGQAGIVGGGVNDLIEVTGALTLDGSLNITDVGGFGPGVYRLINYGGALTDHGLELGNLPAGVTAADLTVQTSVNKQVNLISSVGTDLWFWDGDAAGNANNNLVDGGNGTWTATSPNWTTSTGLVNGAMKPQPGFAVFQTLGGTVVADDSAGALEVTGMQFAADGYRIEGDPVTLAGAGGESVIRVGDGTVAGAGYTATIASVLTGASSLTKTDAGTLVLSGANTYTGGTTVLGGVLSVAADNNLGAAAGALTLSGGTLRNTAAFESARGVILSAAGGTVGTAADLTLSGAISGAGSLAKTGAGTLTLTGTNSYGGNTLVGAGTLVGNAASIRGNIGNSGIVVFNQAADASFAGDISGTGAMVKDGAGTLTLSGTSLLDWTVDQGGLVAAAERFGGDVSIGAGASFTFDQTANASYAGVLSGAGNFVKDGLGTVVLASDNSAFAGATLVNGGTLAAGAANAFSSASQFSVASGATLDLAGTSQTIAGLTNAGTVGIAGSLGSKLTVSGDYVGNGGNILIGAALGADNSQTNMLVIAGGTSGVGTLQVVNLGGGGAQTVEGIKIVDVGGVSNGSFSLKGNYSFEGDQAVVGGAYAYRLYQGGTSTPGDGDWYLRSALIDGSGPGTPLYQAGAPLYEAYAGVLQTFNQLGTLQQRLGNRSWTVEAQGADGVSDEVRAEAGIGLWGRIEGTSGSYDPRNSTTTASYDTSTWKLQTGADMLLSDSAAGQLIGGVAFQYGTVSADVSSLFGSGSIDSTGTGVSGSLTWYGAEGFYLDSQAQVIWYDSDLDSATAGQRLVDGSNGVGYALGVEAGKRIMLDPSWSLTPQAQLAWSSVDLDAFTDAFGARVTPGSNDSLLGRLGLSLDHQSQWQDRSGRTGHTNVYTIANLYYDFEDGSSVDLAGSSLSSRNDKLWGGLGIGGTINWADDKFSVFGEAVARTGLENFGDSHALTGSLGLRVKW
;
A
#
# COMPACT_ATOMS: atom_id res chain seq x y z
N MET A 1 35.98 18.49 50.74
CA MET A 1 35.50 18.80 49.38
C MET A 1 36.19 20.07 48.89
N ALA A 2 36.86 20.01 47.75
CA ALA A 2 37.47 21.16 47.08
C ALA A 2 36.75 21.39 45.74
N ASN A 3 36.29 22.62 45.50
CA ASN A 3 35.51 22.98 44.33
C ASN A 3 36.06 24.27 43.73
N ALA A 4 36.64 24.18 42.55
CA ALA A 4 37.15 25.31 41.79
C ALA A 4 36.00 26.12 41.15
N THR A 5 36.23 27.42 40.92
CA THR A 5 35.20 28.36 40.44
C THR A 5 35.66 29.24 39.27
N ALA A 6 36.91 29.13 38.82
CA ALA A 6 37.47 29.86 37.68
C ALA A 6 38.06 28.91 36.63
N THR A 7 38.00 29.29 35.34
CA THR A 7 38.40 28.48 34.17
C THR A 7 39.93 28.30 34.00
N THR A 8 40.71 28.42 35.07
CA THR A 8 42.17 28.26 35.09
C THR A 8 42.67 27.52 36.34
N ASP A 9 41.76 26.90 37.10
CA ASP A 9 42.10 26.32 38.39
C ASP A 9 42.83 24.99 38.22
N ARG A 10 43.93 24.81 38.99
CA ARG A 10 44.84 23.67 38.85
C ARG A 10 44.84 22.79 40.10
N LEU A 11 44.65 21.49 39.91
CA LEU A 11 44.95 20.48 40.93
C LEU A 11 46.36 19.94 40.69
N ARG A 12 47.29 20.30 41.58
CA ARG A 12 48.69 19.88 41.50
C ARG A 12 49.04 18.94 42.64
N LEU A 13 49.48 17.73 42.29
CA LEU A 13 50.06 16.75 43.22
C LEU A 13 51.58 16.95 43.25
N ASN A 14 52.17 17.17 44.44
CA ASN A 14 53.60 17.45 44.61
C ASN A 14 54.16 16.72 45.85
N GLY A 15 55.47 16.55 45.94
CA GLY A 15 56.16 15.92 47.06
C GLY A 15 57.37 15.09 46.61
N THR A 16 58.13 14.58 47.58
CA THR A 16 59.34 13.76 47.35
C THR A 16 59.18 12.31 47.82
N GLY A 17 58.12 11.98 48.57
CA GLY A 17 57.84 10.64 49.10
C GLY A 17 56.65 9.97 48.42
N PHE A 18 56.11 8.93 49.06
CA PHE A 18 54.87 8.27 48.62
C PHE A 18 53.65 8.93 49.28
N SER A 19 52.61 9.19 48.51
CA SER A 19 51.37 9.81 49.00
C SER A 19 50.16 9.21 48.29
N ILE A 20 49.03 9.14 48.99
CA ILE A 20 47.77 8.58 48.49
C ILE A 20 46.75 9.70 48.36
N LEU A 21 46.06 9.74 47.23
CA LEU A 21 44.83 10.50 47.05
C LEU A 21 43.65 9.53 46.98
N ASP A 22 42.87 9.49 48.07
CA ASP A 22 41.75 8.57 48.30
C ASP A 22 40.38 9.13 47.88
N GLY A 23 40.29 10.43 47.59
CA GLY A 23 39.06 11.06 47.09
C GLY A 23 39.01 11.13 45.57
N SER A 24 37.82 10.90 44.98
CA SER A 24 37.64 10.96 43.53
C SER A 24 37.70 12.38 42.95
N ILE A 25 38.17 12.49 41.72
CA ILE A 25 38.30 13.70 40.92
C ILE A 25 37.28 13.63 39.77
N GLY A 26 36.49 14.68 39.59
CA GLY A 26 35.44 14.76 38.56
C GLY A 26 34.23 15.57 39.02
N ALA A 27 33.25 15.77 38.14
CA ALA A 27 32.09 16.65 38.41
C ALA A 27 31.30 16.27 39.67
N ALA A 28 31.27 14.97 40.02
CA ALA A 28 30.63 14.44 41.23
C ALA A 28 31.62 14.10 42.37
N GLY A 29 32.94 14.24 42.15
CA GLY A 29 33.99 13.77 43.04
C GLY A 29 34.25 14.66 44.27
N GLN A 30 35.19 14.28 45.13
CA GLN A 30 35.64 15.14 46.24
C GLN A 30 36.40 16.39 45.76
N TYR A 31 37.04 16.29 44.58
CA TYR A 31 37.78 17.35 43.91
C TYR A 31 37.11 17.66 42.56
N ARG A 32 36.51 18.85 42.44
CA ARG A 32 35.62 19.22 41.32
C ARG A 32 36.09 20.47 40.59
N ASN A 33 35.74 20.54 39.30
CA ASN A 33 35.82 21.75 38.46
C ASN A 33 37.23 22.33 38.24
N PHE A 34 38.29 21.53 38.34
CA PHE A 34 39.64 21.95 37.97
C PHE A 34 39.88 21.70 36.47
N ASP A 35 40.54 22.65 35.82
CA ASP A 35 40.80 22.63 34.38
C ASP A 35 42.19 22.05 34.03
N ILE A 36 43.09 21.96 35.02
CA ILE A 36 44.46 21.47 34.84
C ILE A 36 44.80 20.47 35.94
N PHE A 37 45.24 19.27 35.54
CA PHE A 37 45.77 18.26 36.44
C PHE A 37 47.27 18.08 36.23
N GLU A 38 48.05 18.24 37.30
CA GLU A 38 49.50 18.14 37.23
C GLU A 38 50.07 17.22 38.31
N LYS A 39 51.01 16.38 37.90
CA LYS A 39 51.92 15.67 38.81
C LYS A 39 53.31 16.29 38.72
N THR A 40 53.76 16.85 39.84
CA THR A 40 55.05 17.52 40.03
C THR A 40 55.83 16.89 41.20
N GLY A 41 57.09 17.25 41.38
CA GLY A 41 57.96 16.69 42.44
C GLY A 41 58.43 15.25 42.13
N SER A 42 59.49 14.81 42.81
CA SER A 42 60.13 13.51 42.53
C SER A 42 59.43 12.29 43.12
N GLY A 43 58.45 12.49 44.01
CA GLY A 43 57.74 11.41 44.72
C GLY A 43 56.64 10.72 43.89
N THR A 44 56.00 9.72 44.51
CA THR A 44 54.87 8.96 43.95
C THR A 44 53.55 9.46 44.55
N TRP A 45 52.56 9.68 43.70
CA TRP A 45 51.17 9.90 44.11
C TRP A 45 50.30 8.78 43.56
N ALA A 46 49.73 7.96 44.45
CA ALA A 46 48.78 6.92 44.12
C ALA A 46 47.35 7.46 44.17
N LEU A 47 46.63 7.37 43.05
CA LEU A 47 45.20 7.65 42.97
C LEU A 47 44.46 6.34 43.27
N THR A 48 43.82 6.23 44.43
CA THR A 48 43.13 4.99 44.83
C THR A 48 41.61 5.06 44.65
N ALA A 49 41.06 6.21 44.27
CA ALA A 49 39.66 6.34 43.86
C ALA A 49 39.52 6.38 42.34
N ASP A 50 38.44 5.82 41.81
CA ASP A 50 38.12 5.95 40.39
C ASP A 50 37.73 7.41 40.07
N ASN A 51 38.37 7.97 39.05
CA ASN A 51 38.19 9.36 38.66
C ASN A 51 37.38 9.45 37.37
N THR A 52 36.41 10.35 37.34
CA THR A 52 35.50 10.54 36.19
C THR A 52 35.82 11.80 35.40
N ALA A 53 36.87 12.53 35.78
CA ALA A 53 37.32 13.70 35.05
C ALA A 53 37.98 13.30 33.72
N THR A 54 37.53 13.93 32.63
CA THR A 54 38.08 13.78 31.28
C THR A 54 39.23 14.73 30.99
N THR A 55 39.54 15.65 31.91
CA THR A 55 40.65 16.59 31.79
C THR A 55 41.98 15.82 31.73
N ASN A 56 42.87 16.28 30.85
CA ASN A 56 44.18 15.67 30.64
C ASN A 56 45.11 15.88 31.83
N TRP A 57 46.04 14.94 32.02
CA TRP A 57 47.08 14.99 33.04
C TRP A 57 48.43 15.39 32.43
N ASP A 58 49.14 16.30 33.09
CA ASP A 58 50.54 16.63 32.80
C ASP A 58 51.44 16.11 33.95
N ILE A 59 52.19 15.04 33.68
CA ILE A 59 53.18 14.47 34.61
C ILE A 59 54.54 15.06 34.27
N GLN A 60 54.98 16.04 35.04
CA GLN A 60 56.25 16.73 34.78
C GLN A 60 57.46 15.95 35.32
N GLN A 61 57.28 15.23 36.43
CA GLN A 61 58.32 14.41 37.07
C GLN A 61 57.72 13.51 38.19
N GLY A 62 58.50 12.51 38.62
CA GLY A 62 58.05 11.50 39.60
C GLY A 62 56.95 10.60 39.04
N THR A 63 56.22 9.90 39.92
CA THR A 63 55.26 8.86 39.50
C THR A 63 53.82 9.27 39.80
N LEU A 64 52.96 9.26 38.79
CA LEU A 64 51.51 9.17 38.99
C LEU A 64 51.13 7.69 38.89
N GLN A 65 50.63 7.13 39.99
CA GLN A 65 50.24 5.73 40.07
C GLN A 65 48.71 5.63 40.10
N LEU A 66 48.16 4.75 39.26
CA LEU A 66 46.74 4.45 39.22
C LEU A 66 46.49 3.16 39.98
N GLY A 67 45.81 3.27 41.11
CA GLY A 67 45.64 2.17 42.06
C GLY A 67 46.81 2.01 43.02
N ASN A 68 46.68 1.03 43.90
CA ASN A 68 47.68 0.58 44.87
C ASN A 68 47.37 -0.88 45.24
N ASP A 69 47.48 -1.78 44.26
CA ASP A 69 47.12 -3.21 44.27
C ASP A 69 45.62 -3.51 44.53
N GLY A 70 44.77 -2.49 44.43
CA GLY A 70 43.31 -2.59 44.57
C GLY A 70 42.58 -2.63 43.23
N THR A 71 41.25 -2.73 43.30
CA THR A 71 40.33 -2.68 42.14
C THR A 71 39.76 -1.27 41.92
N SER A 72 40.45 -0.22 42.35
CA SER A 72 40.02 1.19 42.19
C SER A 72 41.23 2.11 42.05
N GLY A 73 41.03 3.27 41.42
CA GLY A 73 42.11 4.16 41.00
C GLY A 73 42.24 4.24 39.48
N SER A 74 41.66 5.25 38.86
CA SER A 74 41.63 5.37 37.39
C SER A 74 41.71 6.82 36.94
N ILE A 75 42.05 7.06 35.67
CA ILE A 75 41.90 8.36 34.99
C ILE A 75 41.31 8.12 33.61
N ILE A 76 40.70 9.14 33.02
CA ILE A 76 40.06 9.05 31.68
C ILE A 76 40.82 9.83 30.62
N GLY A 77 41.18 11.09 30.90
CA GLY A 77 41.83 11.98 29.93
C GLY A 77 43.22 11.53 29.47
N ASP A 78 43.73 12.18 28.43
CA ASP A 78 45.08 11.93 27.90
C ASP A 78 46.16 12.28 28.93
N VAL A 79 47.36 11.71 28.77
CA VAL A 79 48.50 11.97 29.65
C VAL A 79 49.68 12.49 28.83
N ALA A 80 50.10 13.72 29.10
CA ALA A 80 51.43 14.20 28.75
C ALA A 80 52.41 13.78 29.86
N ASN A 81 53.34 12.90 29.55
CA ASN A 81 54.21 12.23 30.51
C ASN A 81 55.68 12.58 30.28
N ALA A 82 56.31 13.26 31.23
CA ALA A 82 57.75 13.45 31.36
C ALA A 82 58.34 12.72 32.59
N GLY A 83 57.49 12.11 33.43
CA GLY A 83 57.86 11.29 34.58
C GLY A 83 57.54 9.80 34.37
N THR A 84 56.80 9.20 35.30
CA THR A 84 56.29 7.83 35.19
C THR A 84 54.78 7.80 35.38
N LEU A 85 54.07 7.15 34.46
CA LEU A 85 52.69 6.71 34.67
C LEU A 85 52.72 5.22 35.04
N ALA A 86 52.29 4.89 36.25
CA ALA A 86 52.28 3.51 36.75
C ALA A 86 50.85 2.99 36.93
N PHE A 87 50.61 1.76 36.50
CA PHE A 87 49.34 1.04 36.71
C PHE A 87 49.57 -0.03 37.78
N ASP A 88 48.92 0.15 38.93
CA ASP A 88 49.03 -0.72 40.10
C ASP A 88 47.64 -1.20 40.53
N ARG A 89 47.04 -2.02 39.67
CA ARG A 89 45.67 -2.54 39.83
C ARG A 89 45.66 -4.06 39.83
N SER A 90 44.77 -4.64 40.63
CA SER A 90 44.59 -6.09 40.73
C SER A 90 43.48 -6.64 39.81
N ASP A 91 42.67 -5.76 39.23
CA ASP A 91 41.63 -6.07 38.24
C ASP A 91 42.08 -5.74 36.81
N ALA A 92 41.15 -5.61 35.86
CA ALA A 92 41.44 -5.44 34.44
C ALA A 92 41.03 -4.05 33.88
N PRO A 93 41.75 -2.96 34.22
CA PRO A 93 41.40 -1.62 33.74
C PRO A 93 41.66 -1.44 32.23
N THR A 94 40.71 -0.81 31.53
CA THR A 94 40.92 -0.30 30.16
C THR A 94 41.23 1.19 30.19
N TYR A 95 42.33 1.59 29.56
CA TYR A 95 42.71 2.99 29.38
C TYR A 95 42.80 3.34 27.89
N GLY A 96 41.90 4.23 27.46
CA GLY A 96 41.79 4.68 26.07
C GLY A 96 42.44 6.03 25.77
N GLY A 97 42.91 6.75 26.78
CA GLY A 97 43.60 8.03 26.60
C GLY A 97 44.97 7.85 25.92
N THR A 98 45.43 8.88 25.23
CA THR A 98 46.75 8.91 24.61
C THR A 98 47.81 9.26 25.65
N ILE A 99 48.85 8.42 25.77
CA ILE A 99 50.06 8.73 26.54
C ILE A 99 51.10 9.30 25.57
N SER A 100 51.64 10.48 25.88
CA SER A 100 52.63 11.19 25.07
C SER A 100 53.80 11.71 25.92
N GLY A 101 54.86 12.23 25.31
CA GLY A 101 56.01 12.84 26.02
C GLY A 101 57.23 11.92 26.16
N THR A 102 58.17 12.28 27.03
CA THR A 102 59.48 11.59 27.16
C THR A 102 59.56 10.62 28.34
N GLY A 103 58.51 10.53 29.15
CA GLY A 103 58.42 9.73 30.36
C GLY A 103 58.15 8.25 30.09
N SER A 104 58.27 7.45 31.15
CA SER A 104 58.09 5.99 31.13
C SER A 104 56.67 5.56 31.54
N VAL A 105 56.27 4.36 31.12
CA VAL A 105 55.04 3.69 31.58
C VAL A 105 55.42 2.40 32.33
N SER A 106 54.76 2.09 33.44
CA SER A 106 55.04 0.86 34.19
C SER A 106 53.76 0.12 34.60
N GLN A 107 53.69 -1.16 34.28
CA GLN A 107 52.70 -2.09 34.83
C GLN A 107 53.33 -2.76 36.05
N ILE A 108 52.76 -2.53 37.23
CA ILE A 108 53.31 -3.01 38.51
C ILE A 108 52.30 -3.76 39.38
N GLY A 109 51.00 -3.68 39.07
CA GLY A 109 49.95 -4.41 39.78
C GLY A 109 49.77 -5.83 39.25
N SER A 110 49.11 -6.69 40.05
CA SER A 110 48.89 -8.10 39.69
C SER A 110 47.85 -8.33 38.59
N GLY A 111 47.06 -7.31 38.25
CA GLY A 111 45.95 -7.38 37.30
C GLY A 111 46.36 -7.15 35.85
N THR A 112 45.38 -6.81 35.00
CA THR A 112 45.53 -6.69 33.54
C THR A 112 45.23 -5.28 33.04
N THR A 113 46.24 -4.50 32.68
CA THR A 113 46.01 -3.20 32.04
C THR A 113 45.82 -3.34 30.54
N ILE A 114 44.72 -2.82 29.98
CA ILE A 114 44.42 -2.83 28.55
C ILE A 114 44.56 -1.42 27.99
N LEU A 115 45.51 -1.23 27.07
CA LEU A 115 45.74 0.04 26.38
C LEU A 115 45.14 -0.01 24.97
N THR A 116 44.15 0.85 24.72
CA THR A 116 43.49 0.94 23.40
C THR A 116 43.88 2.20 22.62
N GLY A 117 44.49 3.19 23.28
CA GLY A 117 44.93 4.45 22.66
C GLY A 117 46.18 4.32 21.77
N ALA A 118 46.42 5.34 20.95
CA ALA A 118 47.62 5.46 20.12
C ALA A 118 48.72 6.22 20.88
N ASN A 119 49.55 5.48 21.62
CA ASN A 119 50.51 6.08 22.55
C ASN A 119 51.82 6.46 21.84
N THR A 120 52.29 7.69 22.07
CA THR A 120 53.42 8.30 21.35
C THR A 120 54.59 8.68 22.26
N TYR A 121 54.55 8.29 23.54
CA TYR A 121 55.66 8.55 24.45
C TYR A 121 56.93 7.79 24.04
N THR A 122 58.09 8.37 24.35
CA THR A 122 59.40 7.84 23.92
C THR A 122 60.22 7.23 25.06
N GLY A 123 59.80 7.41 26.32
CA GLY A 123 60.44 6.74 27.46
C GLY A 123 60.01 5.27 27.55
N GLY A 124 60.84 4.44 28.18
CA GLY A 124 60.64 2.99 28.20
C GLY A 124 59.34 2.54 28.88
N THR A 125 58.89 1.34 28.52
CA THR A 125 57.75 0.65 29.13
C THR A 125 58.25 -0.56 29.91
N ALA A 126 57.91 -0.65 31.19
CA ALA A 126 58.32 -1.78 32.03
C ALA A 126 57.09 -2.57 32.52
N VAL A 127 57.01 -3.85 32.18
CA VAL A 127 56.00 -4.78 32.69
C VAL A 127 56.65 -5.60 33.81
N ASN A 128 56.41 -5.19 35.06
CA ASN A 128 57.07 -5.75 36.24
C ASN A 128 56.25 -6.81 36.96
N ALA A 129 54.92 -6.78 36.82
CA ALA A 129 53.99 -7.76 37.36
C ALA A 129 52.70 -7.75 36.53
N GLY A 130 51.83 -8.75 36.70
CA GLY A 130 50.53 -8.80 36.03
C GLY A 130 50.64 -8.78 34.51
N LYS A 131 49.57 -8.38 33.81
CA LYS A 131 49.49 -8.37 32.34
C LYS A 131 49.32 -6.95 31.79
N LEU A 132 50.11 -6.60 30.78
CA LEU A 132 49.87 -5.43 29.92
C LEU A 132 49.39 -5.91 28.55
N VAL A 133 48.17 -5.52 28.17
CA VAL A 133 47.56 -5.81 26.87
C VAL A 133 47.58 -4.56 26.01
N VAL A 134 48.23 -4.61 24.85
CA VAL A 134 48.27 -3.53 23.87
C VAL A 134 47.30 -3.86 22.74
N GLU A 135 46.14 -3.21 22.70
CA GLU A 135 45.20 -3.28 21.57
C GLU A 135 45.34 -2.07 20.63
N GLY A 136 45.86 -0.96 21.14
CA GLY A 136 46.21 0.23 20.36
C GLY A 136 47.63 0.18 19.82
N SER A 137 48.40 1.23 20.09
CA SER A 137 49.83 1.25 19.77
C SER A 137 50.68 1.83 20.89
N LEU A 138 51.91 1.33 20.99
CA LEU A 138 53.03 1.99 21.64
C LEU A 138 53.98 2.48 20.54
N GLY A 139 54.47 3.71 20.66
CA GLY A 139 55.41 4.31 19.71
C GLY A 139 56.75 3.56 19.64
N ASN A 140 57.80 4.24 19.16
CA ASN A 140 59.14 3.65 19.10
C ASN A 140 59.83 3.64 20.48
N THR A 141 59.21 2.96 21.44
CA THR A 141 59.69 2.84 22.83
C THR A 141 60.13 1.41 23.12
N GLU A 142 61.25 1.29 23.86
CA GLU A 142 61.69 0.00 24.38
C GLU A 142 60.71 -0.51 25.43
N THR A 143 60.23 -1.74 25.27
CA THR A 143 59.34 -2.42 26.20
C THR A 143 60.07 -3.60 26.82
N THR A 144 60.28 -3.57 28.14
CA THR A 144 60.90 -4.65 28.90
C THR A 144 59.85 -5.40 29.69
N VAL A 145 59.80 -6.72 29.52
CA VAL A 145 58.96 -7.65 30.29
C VAL A 145 59.84 -8.36 31.30
N ASN A 146 59.70 -7.98 32.58
CA ASN A 146 60.49 -8.54 33.66
C ASN A 146 59.83 -9.81 34.24
N SER A 147 60.56 -10.49 35.13
CA SER A 147 60.06 -11.69 35.81
C SER A 147 58.74 -11.42 36.52
N GLY A 148 57.72 -12.23 36.22
CA GLY A 148 56.35 -12.08 36.77
C GLY A 148 55.45 -11.13 36.01
N GLY A 149 55.95 -10.47 34.95
CA GLY A 149 55.17 -9.67 34.02
C GLY A 149 54.77 -10.44 32.75
N THR A 150 53.61 -10.09 32.18
CA THR A 150 53.11 -10.63 30.91
C THR A 150 52.78 -9.49 29.95
N LEU A 151 53.30 -9.54 28.72
CA LEU A 151 52.90 -8.65 27.63
C LEU A 151 52.00 -9.40 26.65
N GLY A 152 50.92 -8.77 26.20
CA GLY A 152 50.03 -9.34 25.17
C GLY A 152 49.26 -8.28 24.38
N GLY A 153 48.21 -8.73 23.69
CA GLY A 153 47.33 -7.89 22.87
C GLY A 153 47.57 -8.01 21.36
N SER A 154 46.66 -7.43 20.57
CA SER A 154 46.70 -7.51 19.10
C SER A 154 47.22 -6.24 18.39
N GLY A 155 47.76 -5.30 19.17
CA GLY A 155 48.21 -3.99 18.70
C GLY A 155 49.64 -3.97 18.14
N SER A 156 50.24 -2.78 18.13
CA SER A 156 51.61 -2.57 17.64
C SER A 156 52.52 -1.88 18.66
N ILE A 157 53.77 -2.34 18.75
CA ILE A 157 54.83 -1.76 19.58
C ILE A 157 55.99 -1.42 18.65
N GLY A 158 56.20 -0.13 18.37
CA GLY A 158 57.19 0.29 17.38
C GLY A 158 58.65 0.03 17.79
N GLY A 159 58.94 0.03 19.09
CA GLY A 159 60.30 -0.14 19.62
C GLY A 159 60.68 -1.59 19.92
N ALA A 160 61.88 -1.76 20.51
CA ALA A 160 62.40 -3.09 20.87
C ALA A 160 61.61 -3.68 22.04
N VAL A 161 61.23 -4.95 21.93
CA VAL A 161 60.65 -5.75 23.01
C VAL A 161 61.72 -6.69 23.55
N ILE A 162 61.99 -6.58 24.84
CA ILE A 162 62.96 -7.40 25.57
C ILE A 162 62.19 -8.20 26.62
N VAL A 163 62.21 -9.52 26.50
CA VAL A 163 61.63 -10.42 27.49
C VAL A 163 62.78 -10.99 28.34
N ALA A 164 62.76 -10.69 29.63
CA ALA A 164 63.75 -11.19 30.57
C ALA A 164 63.41 -12.62 31.03
N ASP A 165 64.30 -13.21 31.84
CA ASP A 165 64.03 -14.52 32.46
C ASP A 165 62.78 -14.44 33.36
N GLY A 166 61.84 -15.36 33.14
CA GLY A 166 60.54 -15.43 33.82
C GLY A 166 59.52 -14.38 33.36
N GLY A 167 59.82 -13.59 32.32
CA GLY A 167 58.85 -12.74 31.63
C GLY A 167 58.05 -13.54 30.60
N VAL A 168 56.79 -13.19 30.41
CA VAL A 168 55.86 -13.90 29.51
C VAL A 168 55.43 -13.00 28.34
N LEU A 169 55.47 -13.53 27.12
CA LEU A 169 54.88 -12.92 25.93
C LEU A 169 53.70 -13.79 25.46
N ALA A 170 52.50 -13.24 25.53
CA ALA A 170 51.24 -13.88 25.18
C ALA A 170 50.54 -13.05 24.08
N PRO A 171 50.96 -13.17 22.81
CA PRO A 171 50.42 -12.37 21.70
C PRO A 171 48.89 -12.49 21.59
N GLY A 172 48.27 -11.45 21.03
CA GLY A 172 46.82 -11.41 20.84
C GLY A 172 46.01 -11.13 22.11
N SER A 173 44.69 -11.02 21.90
CA SER A 173 43.68 -11.13 22.96
C SER A 173 42.98 -12.50 22.87
N SER A 174 43.79 -13.51 22.52
CA SER A 174 43.52 -14.94 22.34
C SER A 174 42.41 -15.37 21.36
N PRO A 175 42.75 -15.91 20.16
CA PRO A 175 44.01 -15.74 19.42
C PRO A 175 44.12 -14.39 18.70
N GLY A 176 45.35 -13.93 18.42
CA GLY A 176 45.59 -12.69 17.67
C GLY A 176 47.02 -12.46 17.21
N THR A 177 47.28 -11.30 16.59
CA THR A 177 48.62 -10.94 16.09
C THR A 177 49.17 -9.73 16.80
N LEU A 178 50.35 -9.86 17.42
CA LEU A 178 51.07 -8.73 18.03
C LEU A 178 52.23 -8.29 17.12
N THR A 179 52.27 -7.01 16.75
CA THR A 179 53.37 -6.46 15.95
C THR A 179 54.39 -5.75 16.82
N VAL A 180 55.68 -6.06 16.65
CA VAL A 180 56.78 -5.48 17.44
C VAL A 180 57.93 -4.97 16.55
N GLY A 181 58.75 -4.09 17.11
CA GLY A 181 60.00 -3.61 16.50
C GLY A 181 61.03 -4.74 16.34
N SER A 182 62.02 -4.80 17.22
CA SER A 182 62.88 -5.99 17.37
C SER A 182 62.44 -6.80 18.57
N LEU A 183 62.64 -8.12 18.56
CA LEU A 183 62.29 -9.01 19.67
C LEU A 183 63.54 -9.71 20.19
N SER A 184 63.80 -9.58 21.49
CA SER A 184 64.88 -10.28 22.18
C SER A 184 64.32 -11.13 23.32
N LEU A 185 64.49 -12.44 23.22
CA LEU A 185 64.10 -13.41 24.24
C LEU A 185 65.34 -13.84 25.02
N SER A 186 65.20 -13.95 26.34
CA SER A 186 66.22 -14.54 27.22
C SER A 186 65.94 -16.03 27.40
N SER A 187 66.92 -16.80 27.89
CA SER A 187 66.80 -18.26 28.05
C SER A 187 65.65 -18.70 28.97
N GLY A 188 65.25 -17.87 29.94
CA GLY A 188 64.11 -18.13 30.81
C GLY A 188 62.81 -17.45 30.37
N SER A 189 62.75 -16.84 29.17
CA SER A 189 61.53 -16.22 28.65
C SER A 189 60.48 -17.26 28.28
N ILE A 190 59.21 -16.89 28.39
CA ILE A 190 58.06 -17.76 28.12
C ILE A 190 57.22 -17.16 27.00
N LEU A 191 56.88 -17.95 25.99
CA LEU A 191 55.94 -17.59 24.93
C LEU A 191 54.67 -18.41 25.13
N ASP A 192 53.56 -17.78 25.46
CA ASP A 192 52.26 -18.44 25.60
C ASP A 192 51.47 -18.24 24.32
N TYR A 193 51.27 -19.31 23.55
CA TYR A 193 50.56 -19.29 22.27
C TYR A 193 49.26 -20.08 22.34
N GLU A 194 48.26 -19.56 21.65
CA GLU A 194 46.99 -20.20 21.37
C GLU A 194 46.94 -20.62 19.90
N LEU A 195 46.90 -21.93 19.65
CA LEU A 195 46.96 -22.50 18.30
C LEU A 195 45.74 -23.38 18.05
N GLY A 196 45.07 -23.15 16.93
CA GLY A 196 43.84 -23.83 16.53
C GLY A 196 43.93 -24.60 15.22
N GLN A 197 44.57 -24.10 14.17
CA GLN A 197 44.57 -24.81 12.88
C GLN A 197 45.90 -24.65 12.16
N ALA A 198 46.54 -25.76 11.78
CA ALA A 198 47.79 -25.72 11.01
C ALA A 198 47.61 -24.83 9.77
N GLY A 199 48.67 -24.27 9.21
CA GLY A 199 48.70 -23.50 7.95
C GLY A 199 47.81 -22.27 7.89
N ILE A 200 47.28 -21.80 9.03
CA ILE A 200 46.71 -20.46 9.19
C ILE A 200 47.77 -19.59 9.88
N VAL A 201 48.05 -18.40 9.35
CA VAL A 201 49.06 -17.49 9.93
C VAL A 201 48.33 -16.42 10.72
N GLY A 202 48.49 -16.43 12.05
CA GLY A 202 47.88 -15.43 12.92
C GLY A 202 46.35 -15.39 12.87
N GLY A 203 45.80 -14.21 13.18
CA GLY A 203 44.36 -13.95 13.15
C GLY A 203 43.61 -14.51 14.37
N GLY A 204 42.33 -14.80 14.21
CA GLY A 204 41.47 -15.28 15.31
C GLY A 204 41.55 -16.78 15.58
N VAL A 205 42.49 -17.51 14.96
CA VAL A 205 42.61 -18.97 15.05
C VAL A 205 43.97 -19.40 15.60
N ASN A 206 45.04 -18.68 15.23
CA ASN A 206 46.37 -18.90 15.76
C ASN A 206 46.97 -17.58 16.22
N ASP A 207 47.76 -17.64 17.28
CA ASP A 207 48.62 -16.53 17.63
C ASP A 207 49.78 -16.35 16.66
N LEU A 208 50.19 -15.10 16.48
CA LEU A 208 51.34 -14.70 15.68
C LEU A 208 52.05 -13.51 16.31
N ILE A 209 53.37 -13.53 16.22
CA ILE A 209 54.19 -12.33 16.45
C ILE A 209 54.77 -11.87 15.11
N GLU A 210 54.55 -10.61 14.77
CA GLU A 210 55.17 -9.97 13.61
C GLU A 210 56.32 -9.07 14.09
N VAL A 211 57.57 -9.48 13.83
CA VAL A 211 58.78 -8.75 14.20
C VAL A 211 59.29 -7.96 13.00
N THR A 212 59.15 -6.64 13.02
CA THR A 212 59.60 -5.81 11.89
C THR A 212 61.14 -5.70 11.78
N GLY A 213 61.85 -5.92 12.88
CA GLY A 213 63.30 -5.83 13.04
C GLY A 213 63.98 -7.19 13.30
N ALA A 214 65.09 -7.18 14.04
CA ALA A 214 65.86 -8.38 14.35
C ALA A 214 65.16 -9.26 15.41
N LEU A 215 65.39 -10.57 15.32
CA LEU A 215 64.87 -11.57 16.26
C LEU A 215 66.05 -12.28 16.94
N THR A 216 66.09 -12.25 18.28
CA THR A 216 66.88 -13.19 19.09
C THR A 216 65.92 -14.21 19.67
N LEU A 217 66.00 -15.45 19.20
CA LEU A 217 65.12 -16.55 19.58
C LEU A 217 65.77 -17.36 20.70
N ASP A 218 65.05 -17.49 21.82
CA ASP A 218 65.43 -18.26 23.02
C ASP A 218 64.15 -18.55 23.84
N GLY A 219 64.26 -19.26 24.96
CA GLY A 219 63.17 -19.46 25.91
C GLY A 219 62.30 -20.68 25.65
N SER A 220 61.09 -20.69 26.20
CA SER A 220 60.14 -21.82 26.18
C SER A 220 58.79 -21.44 25.59
N LEU A 221 58.30 -22.24 24.64
CA LEU A 221 56.98 -22.13 24.01
C LEU A 221 55.95 -22.99 24.74
N ASN A 222 54.94 -22.36 25.31
CA ASN A 222 53.73 -23.00 25.81
C ASN A 222 52.62 -22.90 24.76
N ILE A 223 51.84 -23.97 24.61
CA ILE A 223 50.77 -24.06 23.61
C ILE A 223 49.46 -24.44 24.30
N THR A 224 48.45 -23.63 24.05
CA THR A 224 47.05 -23.91 24.35
C THR A 224 46.33 -24.25 23.06
N ASP A 225 45.70 -25.42 22.98
CA ASP A 225 44.82 -25.78 21.87
C ASP A 225 43.47 -25.06 22.03
N VAL A 226 43.16 -24.16 21.09
CA VAL A 226 41.87 -23.44 21.05
C VAL A 226 40.82 -24.13 20.18
N GLY A 227 41.12 -25.34 19.71
CA GLY A 227 40.26 -26.20 18.91
C GLY A 227 40.80 -26.37 17.49
N GLY A 228 41.12 -27.62 17.14
CA GLY A 228 41.56 -28.03 15.79
C GLY A 228 43.06 -28.30 15.66
N PHE A 229 43.83 -28.15 16.74
CA PHE A 229 45.27 -28.35 16.70
C PHE A 229 45.59 -29.79 16.26
N GLY A 230 46.22 -29.90 15.10
CA GLY A 230 46.55 -31.17 14.45
C GLY A 230 47.79 -31.07 13.58
N PRO A 231 48.04 -32.05 12.69
CA PRO A 231 49.27 -32.12 11.93
C PRO A 231 49.39 -30.99 10.90
N GLY A 232 50.59 -30.46 10.72
CA GLY A 232 50.93 -29.45 9.72
C GLY A 232 51.91 -28.38 10.23
N VAL A 233 52.05 -27.31 9.45
CA VAL A 233 52.97 -26.19 9.73
C VAL A 233 52.20 -25.01 10.35
N TYR A 234 52.53 -24.57 11.55
CA TYR A 234 51.98 -23.35 12.18
C TYR A 234 53.03 -22.24 12.14
N ARG A 235 52.66 -21.03 11.69
CA ARG A 235 53.57 -19.88 11.75
C ARG A 235 53.49 -19.23 13.13
N LEU A 236 54.60 -19.21 13.86
CA LEU A 236 54.69 -18.58 15.17
C LEU A 236 55.16 -17.14 15.07
N ILE A 237 56.22 -16.90 14.30
CA ILE A 237 56.89 -15.60 14.20
C ILE A 237 57.27 -15.32 12.75
N ASN A 238 56.98 -14.12 12.26
CA ASN A 238 57.62 -13.54 11.09
C ASN A 238 58.68 -12.53 11.56
N TYR A 239 59.82 -12.44 10.86
CA TYR A 239 60.85 -11.45 11.21
C TYR A 239 61.46 -10.76 9.98
N GLY A 240 61.66 -9.45 10.05
CA GLY A 240 62.24 -8.64 8.97
C GLY A 240 63.79 -8.59 8.97
N GLY A 241 64.41 -8.61 10.15
CA GLY A 241 65.85 -8.46 10.37
C GLY A 241 66.65 -9.76 10.39
N ALA A 242 67.84 -9.75 11.00
CA ALA A 242 68.63 -10.97 11.19
C ALA A 242 68.02 -11.85 12.31
N LEU A 243 68.14 -13.16 12.17
CA LEU A 243 67.82 -14.13 13.22
C LEU A 243 69.11 -14.51 13.95
N THR A 244 69.12 -14.33 15.28
CA THR A 244 70.06 -14.98 16.19
C THR A 244 69.30 -16.12 16.86
N ASP A 245 69.61 -17.36 16.48
CA ASP A 245 68.88 -18.55 16.91
C ASP A 245 69.65 -19.25 18.04
N HIS A 246 69.14 -19.19 19.27
CA HIS A 246 69.61 -20.00 20.39
C HIS A 246 68.71 -21.20 20.66
N GLY A 247 67.70 -21.43 19.81
CA GLY A 247 66.66 -22.44 19.99
C GLY A 247 65.40 -21.88 20.65
N LEU A 248 64.32 -22.66 20.61
CA LEU A 248 63.10 -22.40 21.39
C LEU A 248 62.65 -23.75 21.94
N GLU A 249 62.67 -23.88 23.26
CA GLU A 249 62.28 -25.11 23.95
C GLU A 249 60.75 -25.26 23.96
N LEU A 250 60.27 -26.49 24.09
CA LEU A 250 58.84 -26.77 24.25
C LEU A 250 58.50 -26.89 25.74
N GLY A 251 57.59 -26.03 26.20
CA GLY A 251 57.10 -26.00 27.56
C GLY A 251 55.79 -26.79 27.72
N ASN A 252 54.74 -26.11 28.18
CA ASN A 252 53.42 -26.71 28.36
C ASN A 252 52.79 -27.04 27.01
N LEU A 253 52.30 -28.27 26.84
CA LEU A 253 51.70 -28.75 25.59
C LEU A 253 50.23 -29.16 25.78
N PRO A 254 49.43 -29.17 24.70
CA PRO A 254 48.05 -29.66 24.75
C PRO A 254 47.96 -31.12 25.22
N ALA A 255 46.82 -31.48 25.81
CA ALA A 255 46.59 -32.84 26.29
C ALA A 255 46.69 -33.85 25.13
N GLY A 256 47.57 -34.86 25.28
CA GLY A 256 47.78 -35.89 24.26
C GLY A 256 48.85 -35.56 23.22
N VAL A 257 49.47 -34.36 23.28
CA VAL A 257 50.61 -33.96 22.45
C VAL A 257 51.89 -34.09 23.27
N THR A 258 52.93 -34.68 22.67
CA THR A 258 54.25 -34.82 23.28
C THR A 258 55.27 -33.95 22.53
N ALA A 259 56.41 -33.67 23.19
CA ALA A 259 57.50 -32.94 22.54
C ALA A 259 58.06 -33.66 21.30
N ALA A 260 57.88 -34.98 21.19
CA ALA A 260 58.29 -35.74 20.01
C ALA A 260 57.38 -35.51 18.79
N ASP A 261 56.15 -35.02 19.01
CA ASP A 261 55.20 -34.71 17.94
C ASP A 261 55.42 -33.31 17.36
N LEU A 262 56.34 -32.52 17.93
CA LEU A 262 56.51 -31.12 17.61
C LEU A 262 57.97 -30.80 17.27
N THR A 263 58.18 -29.90 16.32
CA THR A 263 59.52 -29.39 15.98
C THR A 263 59.43 -27.90 15.68
N VAL A 264 60.25 -27.10 16.37
CA VAL A 264 60.44 -25.69 15.98
C VAL A 264 61.36 -25.65 14.76
N GLN A 265 60.86 -25.09 13.67
CA GLN A 265 61.56 -24.97 12.39
C GLN A 265 61.98 -23.51 12.16
N THR A 266 63.29 -23.29 12.07
CA THR A 266 63.92 -22.00 11.72
C THR A 266 64.67 -22.04 10.38
N SER A 267 64.69 -23.21 9.72
CA SER A 267 65.33 -23.41 8.41
C SER A 267 64.65 -22.64 7.26
N VAL A 268 63.44 -22.14 7.47
CA VAL A 268 62.75 -21.28 6.51
C VAL A 268 63.08 -19.82 6.82
N ASN A 269 63.80 -19.17 5.89
CA ASN A 269 64.24 -17.78 6.06
C ASN A 269 63.06 -16.85 6.37
N LYS A 270 63.25 -15.94 7.34
CA LYS A 270 62.26 -14.94 7.80
C LYS A 270 61.04 -15.49 8.55
N GLN A 271 61.06 -16.77 8.92
CA GLN A 271 59.97 -17.44 9.61
C GLN A 271 60.47 -18.27 10.79
N VAL A 272 59.67 -18.34 11.84
CA VAL A 272 59.75 -19.40 12.86
C VAL A 272 58.43 -20.14 12.80
N ASN A 273 58.50 -21.43 12.52
CA ASN A 273 57.35 -22.31 12.41
C ASN A 273 57.36 -23.34 13.54
N LEU A 274 56.17 -23.79 13.94
CA LEU A 274 55.98 -25.02 14.67
C LEU A 274 55.47 -26.08 13.69
N ILE A 275 56.21 -27.15 13.56
CA ILE A 275 55.81 -28.33 12.81
C ILE A 275 55.16 -29.30 13.77
N SER A 276 53.92 -29.69 13.49
CA SER A 276 53.18 -30.67 14.26
C SER A 276 53.03 -31.95 13.44
N SER A 277 53.60 -33.05 13.91
CA SER A 277 53.39 -34.41 13.39
C SER A 277 52.37 -35.19 14.21
N VAL A 278 51.54 -34.50 15.00
CA VAL A 278 50.48 -35.12 15.80
C VAL A 278 49.59 -35.98 14.89
N GLY A 279 49.66 -37.29 15.05
CA GLY A 279 48.87 -38.27 14.29
C GLY A 279 49.41 -38.68 12.92
N THR A 280 50.43 -38.02 12.36
CA THR A 280 51.09 -38.44 11.10
C THR A 280 52.46 -37.77 10.89
N ASP A 281 53.42 -38.49 10.32
CA ASP A 281 54.72 -37.92 9.95
C ASP A 281 54.60 -37.00 8.73
N LEU A 282 55.17 -35.80 8.84
CA LEU A 282 55.24 -34.81 7.76
C LEU A 282 56.55 -34.92 7.00
N TRP A 283 56.49 -34.89 5.68
CA TRP A 283 57.65 -34.90 4.80
C TRP A 283 57.66 -33.71 3.85
N PHE A 284 58.82 -33.10 3.70
CA PHE A 284 58.97 -31.85 2.96
C PHE A 284 59.66 -32.11 1.63
N TRP A 285 59.07 -31.61 0.55
CA TRP A 285 59.66 -31.69 -0.78
C TRP A 285 60.88 -30.79 -0.87
N ASP A 286 62.01 -31.35 -1.29
CA ASP A 286 63.30 -30.66 -1.31
C ASP A 286 63.89 -30.49 -2.72
N GLY A 287 63.26 -31.11 -3.72
CA GLY A 287 63.69 -31.06 -5.11
C GLY A 287 64.98 -31.83 -5.39
N ASP A 288 65.43 -31.80 -6.63
CA ASP A 288 66.61 -32.51 -7.12
C ASP A 288 67.75 -31.58 -7.60
N ALA A 289 67.63 -30.27 -7.34
CA ALA A 289 68.66 -29.32 -7.73
C ALA A 289 69.98 -29.61 -7.01
N ALA A 290 71.09 -29.40 -7.75
CA ALA A 290 72.42 -29.69 -7.22
C ALA A 290 72.71 -28.81 -5.98
N GLY A 291 72.90 -29.46 -4.83
CA GLY A 291 73.19 -28.79 -3.55
C GLY A 291 72.03 -28.72 -2.57
N ASN A 292 70.83 -29.19 -2.95
CA ASN A 292 69.68 -29.23 -2.05
C ASN A 292 69.85 -30.33 -0.98
N ALA A 293 70.40 -31.49 -1.35
CA ALA A 293 70.49 -32.62 -0.42
C ALA A 293 71.40 -32.35 0.81
N ASN A 294 70.83 -32.53 2.01
CA ASN A 294 71.44 -32.49 3.35
C ASN A 294 72.10 -31.14 3.67
N ASN A 295 71.45 -30.03 3.32
CA ASN A 295 72.00 -28.67 3.44
C ASN A 295 71.40 -27.84 4.59
N ASN A 296 70.56 -28.44 5.44
CA ASN A 296 69.84 -27.78 6.54
C ASN A 296 68.77 -26.77 6.08
N LEU A 297 68.35 -26.85 4.82
CA LEU A 297 67.27 -26.06 4.25
C LEU A 297 66.19 -27.00 3.70
N VAL A 298 64.97 -26.51 3.67
CA VAL A 298 63.92 -27.10 2.84
C VAL A 298 63.81 -26.20 1.62
N ASP A 299 64.26 -26.68 0.47
CA ASP A 299 64.47 -25.85 -0.73
C ASP A 299 63.29 -25.86 -1.71
N GLY A 300 62.64 -27.02 -1.86
CA GLY A 300 61.60 -27.22 -2.88
C GLY A 300 62.13 -27.27 -4.32
N GLY A 301 61.30 -26.87 -5.28
CA GLY A 301 61.65 -26.78 -6.69
C GLY A 301 61.29 -28.03 -7.51
N ASN A 302 62.00 -28.25 -8.62
CA ASN A 302 61.73 -29.37 -9.54
C ASN A 302 62.29 -30.70 -9.01
N GLY A 303 61.75 -31.82 -9.51
CA GLY A 303 62.40 -33.13 -9.38
C GLY A 303 61.46 -34.32 -9.54
N THR A 304 62.02 -35.54 -9.54
CA THR A 304 61.23 -36.79 -9.64
C THR A 304 60.89 -37.34 -8.25
N TRP A 305 59.62 -37.68 -8.03
CA TRP A 305 59.14 -38.37 -6.83
C TRP A 305 58.92 -39.84 -7.15
N THR A 306 59.79 -40.70 -6.59
CA THR A 306 59.60 -42.17 -6.58
C THR A 306 59.50 -42.67 -5.14
N ALA A 307 59.08 -43.92 -4.95
CA ALA A 307 59.08 -44.56 -3.62
C ALA A 307 60.49 -44.69 -2.99
N THR A 308 61.55 -44.39 -3.74
CA THR A 308 62.96 -44.51 -3.30
C THR A 308 63.81 -43.26 -3.53
N SER A 309 63.29 -42.23 -4.20
CA SER A 309 64.04 -41.02 -4.56
C SER A 309 64.44 -40.20 -3.31
N PRO A 310 65.68 -39.70 -3.19
CA PRO A 310 66.17 -38.93 -2.04
C PRO A 310 65.78 -37.44 -2.09
N ASN A 311 64.59 -37.11 -2.60
CA ASN A 311 64.15 -35.72 -2.83
C ASN A 311 63.16 -35.22 -1.77
N TRP A 312 63.00 -35.97 -0.68
CA TRP A 312 62.22 -35.59 0.49
C TRP A 312 63.14 -35.38 1.68
N THR A 313 62.79 -34.48 2.57
CA THR A 313 63.55 -34.18 3.78
C THR A 313 62.63 -34.06 4.99
N THR A 314 63.24 -34.05 6.17
CA THR A 314 62.56 -33.70 7.42
C THR A 314 62.34 -32.19 7.49
N SER A 315 61.56 -31.71 8.47
CA SER A 315 61.34 -30.27 8.68
C SER A 315 62.62 -29.41 8.78
N THR A 316 63.76 -30.02 9.12
CA THR A 316 65.02 -29.32 9.31
C THR A 316 65.88 -29.21 8.04
N GLY A 317 65.61 -29.98 6.98
CA GLY A 317 66.51 -30.03 5.82
C GLY A 317 67.82 -30.80 6.04
N LEU A 318 68.04 -31.36 7.24
CA LEU A 318 69.32 -31.98 7.60
C LEU A 318 69.60 -33.30 6.87
N VAL A 319 68.55 -34.10 6.63
CA VAL A 319 68.67 -35.44 6.03
C VAL A 319 67.64 -35.61 4.92
N ASN A 320 68.14 -35.89 3.72
CA ASN A 320 67.34 -36.25 2.56
C ASN A 320 67.17 -37.76 2.44
N GLY A 321 66.01 -38.17 1.96
CA GLY A 321 65.65 -39.56 1.74
C GLY A 321 64.36 -39.70 0.94
N ALA A 322 63.88 -40.94 0.85
CA ALA A 322 62.54 -41.21 0.36
C ALA A 322 61.51 -40.88 1.45
N MET A 323 60.33 -40.39 1.04
CA MET A 323 59.23 -40.15 1.97
C MET A 323 58.85 -41.45 2.70
N LYS A 324 58.91 -41.46 4.04
CA LYS A 324 58.59 -42.63 4.88
C LYS A 324 57.94 -42.21 6.21
N PRO A 325 56.77 -42.73 6.60
CA PRO A 325 56.06 -43.86 6.01
C PRO A 325 55.45 -43.54 4.64
N GLN A 326 55.15 -44.61 3.92
CA GLN A 326 54.24 -44.60 2.77
C GLN A 326 53.00 -45.38 3.23
N PRO A 327 51.81 -44.77 3.30
CA PRO A 327 51.52 -43.36 3.02
C PRO A 327 52.04 -42.40 4.09
N GLY A 328 52.35 -41.16 3.69
CA GLY A 328 52.76 -40.05 4.57
C GLY A 328 52.09 -38.73 4.16
N PHE A 329 52.20 -37.68 4.99
CA PHE A 329 51.64 -36.36 4.65
C PHE A 329 52.70 -35.50 3.95
N ALA A 330 52.41 -35.09 2.71
CA ALA A 330 53.36 -34.36 1.87
C ALA A 330 53.24 -32.83 2.06
N VAL A 331 54.36 -32.14 2.25
CA VAL A 331 54.43 -30.69 2.38
C VAL A 331 55.32 -30.11 1.28
N PHE A 332 54.73 -29.24 0.45
CA PHE A 332 55.38 -28.48 -0.60
C PHE A 332 55.47 -27.02 -0.15
N GLN A 333 56.66 -26.58 0.25
CA GLN A 333 56.91 -25.22 0.76
C GLN A 333 58.06 -24.55 0.02
N THR A 334 58.36 -23.29 0.33
CA THR A 334 59.48 -22.51 -0.25
C THR A 334 59.39 -22.27 -1.77
N LEU A 335 60.21 -22.93 -2.60
CA LEU A 335 60.24 -22.68 -4.05
C LEU A 335 59.28 -23.61 -4.80
N GLY A 336 58.31 -23.07 -5.53
CA GLY A 336 57.45 -23.86 -6.42
C GLY A 336 58.22 -24.51 -7.58
N GLY A 337 57.71 -25.64 -8.07
CA GLY A 337 58.30 -26.35 -9.20
C GLY A 337 57.47 -27.54 -9.67
N THR A 338 57.97 -28.24 -10.70
CA THR A 338 57.36 -29.45 -11.24
C THR A 338 57.91 -30.70 -10.54
N VAL A 339 57.00 -31.45 -9.91
CA VAL A 339 57.23 -32.72 -9.24
C VAL A 339 56.73 -33.84 -10.14
N VAL A 340 57.65 -34.62 -10.71
CA VAL A 340 57.32 -35.73 -11.61
C VAL A 340 57.13 -37.00 -10.80
N ALA A 341 55.88 -37.43 -10.58
CA ALA A 341 55.53 -38.71 -10.00
C ALA A 341 55.95 -39.87 -10.93
N ASP A 342 56.65 -40.84 -10.37
CA ASP A 342 57.09 -42.07 -11.05
C ASP A 342 56.92 -43.26 -10.10
N ASP A 343 55.96 -44.14 -10.43
CA ASP A 343 55.57 -45.28 -9.59
C ASP A 343 56.36 -46.57 -9.89
N SER A 344 57.36 -46.50 -10.78
CA SER A 344 58.16 -47.66 -11.20
C SER A 344 58.91 -48.34 -10.06
N ALA A 345 59.20 -47.61 -8.99
CA ALA A 345 59.84 -48.11 -7.77
C ALA A 345 58.84 -48.52 -6.66
N GLY A 346 57.53 -48.47 -6.93
CA GLY A 346 56.44 -48.72 -5.99
C GLY A 346 55.38 -47.61 -6.03
N ALA A 347 54.16 -47.95 -5.60
CA ALA A 347 53.05 -47.00 -5.56
C ALA A 347 53.38 -45.78 -4.68
N LEU A 348 53.00 -44.60 -5.14
CA LEU A 348 53.10 -43.36 -4.38
C LEU A 348 51.79 -43.15 -3.61
N GLU A 349 51.85 -43.03 -2.29
CA GLU A 349 50.66 -42.92 -1.44
C GLU A 349 50.80 -41.75 -0.47
N VAL A 350 49.73 -40.97 -0.31
CA VAL A 350 49.69 -39.85 0.66
C VAL A 350 48.50 -39.95 1.58
N THR A 351 48.70 -39.54 2.84
CA THR A 351 47.59 -39.29 3.76
C THR A 351 46.93 -37.93 3.46
N GLY A 352 47.70 -36.95 3.00
CA GLY A 352 47.25 -35.62 2.58
C GLY A 352 48.40 -34.81 1.97
N MET A 353 48.11 -33.57 1.54
CA MET A 353 49.09 -32.66 0.95
C MET A 353 48.91 -31.22 1.46
N GLN A 354 50.00 -30.48 1.63
CA GLN A 354 49.98 -29.04 1.87
C GLN A 354 50.89 -28.31 0.88
N PHE A 355 50.36 -27.30 0.19
CA PHE A 355 51.09 -26.39 -0.69
C PHE A 355 51.18 -25.01 -0.04
N ALA A 356 52.28 -24.79 0.69
CA ALA A 356 52.59 -23.55 1.41
C ALA A 356 53.44 -22.57 0.57
N ALA A 357 53.49 -22.76 -0.75
CA ALA A 357 54.08 -21.83 -1.71
C ALA A 357 53.34 -21.89 -3.06
N ASP A 358 53.47 -20.84 -3.85
CA ASP A 358 52.87 -20.75 -5.18
C ASP A 358 53.65 -21.56 -6.24
N GLY A 359 52.95 -22.01 -7.29
CA GLY A 359 53.56 -22.51 -8.52
C GLY A 359 53.93 -23.99 -8.55
N TYR A 360 53.55 -24.78 -7.55
CA TYR A 360 53.77 -26.23 -7.56
C TYR A 360 52.90 -26.95 -8.59
N ARG A 361 53.51 -27.91 -9.31
CA ARG A 361 52.83 -28.79 -10.26
C ARG A 361 53.26 -30.24 -10.08
N ILE A 362 52.34 -31.14 -9.73
CA ILE A 362 52.58 -32.59 -9.69
C ILE A 362 52.08 -33.23 -10.99
N GLU A 363 52.92 -33.98 -11.69
CA GLU A 363 52.56 -34.66 -12.94
C GLU A 363 53.27 -36.01 -13.11
N GLY A 364 52.82 -36.85 -14.05
CA GLY A 364 53.38 -38.20 -14.26
C GLY A 364 52.43 -39.31 -13.80
N ASP A 365 52.98 -40.33 -13.16
CA ASP A 365 52.26 -41.52 -12.72
C ASP A 365 51.24 -41.24 -11.59
N PRO A 366 50.33 -42.18 -11.29
CA PRO A 366 49.28 -41.97 -10.29
C PRO A 366 49.79 -41.79 -8.86
N VAL A 367 49.05 -41.00 -8.07
CA VAL A 367 49.26 -40.83 -6.61
C VAL A 367 47.99 -41.27 -5.87
N THR A 368 48.14 -42.16 -4.89
CA THR A 368 47.02 -42.76 -4.15
C THR A 368 46.68 -41.95 -2.89
N LEU A 369 45.41 -41.58 -2.73
CA LEU A 369 44.87 -40.93 -1.53
C LEU A 369 44.49 -41.99 -0.47
N ALA A 370 45.29 -42.09 0.58
CA ALA A 370 45.20 -43.10 1.63
C ALA A 370 45.14 -42.48 3.05
N GLY A 371 44.37 -41.39 3.20
CA GLY A 371 44.19 -40.71 4.47
C GLY A 371 43.45 -41.54 5.53
N ALA A 372 43.89 -41.42 6.78
CA ALA A 372 43.26 -42.09 7.90
C ALA A 372 41.80 -41.60 8.07
N GLY A 373 40.88 -42.50 8.41
CA GLY A 373 39.46 -42.16 8.50
C GLY A 373 38.74 -42.01 7.15
N GLY A 374 39.44 -42.25 6.02
CA GLY A 374 38.87 -42.17 4.69
C GLY A 374 38.81 -40.75 4.10
N GLU A 375 39.63 -39.82 4.61
CA GLU A 375 39.73 -38.45 4.13
C GLU A 375 41.19 -38.05 3.90
N SER A 376 41.50 -37.49 2.74
CA SER A 376 42.78 -36.87 2.43
C SER A 376 42.61 -35.36 2.21
N VAL A 377 43.19 -34.59 3.13
CA VAL A 377 43.14 -33.12 3.08
C VAL A 377 44.22 -32.61 2.13
N ILE A 378 43.83 -31.73 1.21
CA ILE A 378 44.74 -30.98 0.33
C ILE A 378 44.58 -29.48 0.60
N ARG A 379 45.69 -28.86 0.98
CA ARG A 379 45.74 -27.45 1.41
C ARG A 379 46.51 -26.64 0.40
N VAL A 380 45.97 -25.48 -0.02
CA VAL A 380 46.70 -24.56 -0.89
C VAL A 380 46.64 -23.17 -0.30
N GLY A 381 47.81 -22.64 0.02
CA GLY A 381 47.97 -21.42 0.80
C GLY A 381 48.84 -21.70 2.04
N ASP A 382 49.40 -20.63 2.57
CA ASP A 382 50.15 -20.63 3.83
C ASP A 382 49.40 -19.93 4.96
N GLY A 383 48.13 -19.58 4.74
CA GLY A 383 47.29 -18.89 5.73
C GLY A 383 47.43 -17.38 5.72
N THR A 384 48.31 -16.81 4.90
CA THR A 384 48.43 -15.35 4.73
C THR A 384 47.44 -14.81 3.69
N VAL A 385 47.23 -13.49 3.68
CA VAL A 385 46.46 -12.81 2.63
C VAL A 385 47.10 -13.02 1.25
N ALA A 386 48.43 -13.01 1.16
CA ALA A 386 49.15 -13.31 -0.08
C ALA A 386 48.96 -14.78 -0.51
N GLY A 387 48.90 -15.69 0.46
CA GLY A 387 48.66 -17.13 0.25
C GLY A 387 47.32 -17.45 -0.41
N ALA A 388 46.33 -16.55 -0.36
CA ALA A 388 45.09 -16.68 -1.14
C ALA A 388 45.33 -16.65 -2.66
N GLY A 389 46.45 -16.05 -3.11
CA GLY A 389 46.90 -16.05 -4.50
C GLY A 389 47.63 -17.31 -4.92
N TYR A 390 48.00 -18.20 -3.99
CA TYR A 390 48.77 -19.40 -4.33
C TYR A 390 47.94 -20.36 -5.17
N THR A 391 48.59 -20.95 -6.17
CA THR A 391 48.04 -21.96 -7.06
C THR A 391 48.93 -23.19 -7.07
N ALA A 392 48.31 -24.35 -6.82
CA ALA A 392 48.95 -25.65 -6.97
C ALA A 392 48.20 -26.47 -8.03
N THR A 393 48.92 -27.17 -8.90
CA THR A 393 48.34 -28.03 -9.94
C THR A 393 48.68 -29.49 -9.69
N ILE A 394 47.68 -30.37 -9.73
CA ILE A 394 47.88 -31.82 -9.76
C ILE A 394 47.35 -32.35 -11.09
N ALA A 395 48.28 -32.70 -11.96
CA ALA A 395 48.05 -33.31 -13.26
C ALA A 395 48.18 -34.84 -13.23
N SER A 396 48.92 -35.39 -12.27
CA SER A 396 48.89 -36.83 -11.98
C SER A 396 47.47 -37.30 -11.65
N VAL A 397 47.17 -38.56 -11.99
CA VAL A 397 45.90 -39.18 -11.64
C VAL A 397 45.87 -39.45 -10.14
N LEU A 398 44.91 -38.87 -9.43
CA LEU A 398 44.63 -39.20 -8.04
C LEU A 398 43.72 -40.43 -7.96
N THR A 399 44.15 -41.44 -7.19
CA THR A 399 43.43 -42.72 -6.99
C THR A 399 43.13 -42.95 -5.51
N GLY A 400 42.47 -44.07 -5.15
CA GLY A 400 42.24 -44.48 -3.75
C GLY A 400 40.79 -44.34 -3.28
N ALA A 401 40.52 -44.77 -2.05
CA ALA A 401 39.17 -44.78 -1.48
C ALA A 401 38.83 -43.52 -0.67
N SER A 402 39.84 -42.72 -0.31
CA SER A 402 39.64 -41.52 0.52
C SER A 402 38.88 -40.43 -0.23
N SER A 403 38.12 -39.61 0.50
CA SER A 403 37.62 -38.35 -0.04
C SER A 403 38.78 -37.36 -0.21
N LEU A 404 38.66 -36.45 -1.18
CA LEU A 404 39.56 -35.30 -1.31
C LEU A 404 38.92 -34.09 -0.64
N THR A 405 39.54 -33.53 0.40
CA THR A 405 39.06 -32.31 1.05
C THR A 405 40.00 -31.14 0.76
N LYS A 406 39.54 -30.20 -0.07
CA LYS A 406 40.26 -28.95 -0.38
C LYS A 406 39.96 -27.89 0.69
N THR A 407 41.01 -27.39 1.34
CA THR A 407 40.94 -26.28 2.32
C THR A 407 41.95 -25.17 1.98
N ASP A 408 41.96 -24.12 2.80
CA ASP A 408 42.68 -22.84 2.63
C ASP A 408 42.25 -22.02 1.42
N ALA A 409 42.65 -20.74 1.42
CA ALA A 409 42.16 -19.72 0.50
C ALA A 409 42.69 -19.86 -0.94
N GLY A 410 43.80 -20.58 -1.17
CA GLY A 410 44.43 -20.71 -2.48
C GLY A 410 43.66 -21.60 -3.46
N THR A 411 44.19 -21.70 -4.68
CA THR A 411 43.60 -22.45 -5.80
C THR A 411 44.26 -23.82 -5.98
N LEU A 412 43.49 -24.89 -5.88
CA LEU A 412 43.91 -26.22 -6.35
C LEU A 412 43.38 -26.46 -7.76
N VAL A 413 44.27 -26.71 -8.72
CA VAL A 413 43.91 -27.12 -10.08
C VAL A 413 44.05 -28.63 -10.20
N LEU A 414 42.96 -29.34 -10.49
CA LEU A 414 43.00 -30.76 -10.83
C LEU A 414 42.83 -30.90 -12.33
N SER A 415 43.86 -31.41 -13.02
CA SER A 415 43.81 -31.66 -14.47
C SER A 415 43.93 -33.15 -14.82
N GLY A 416 44.29 -34.01 -13.87
CA GLY A 416 44.31 -35.46 -14.05
C GLY A 416 42.91 -36.07 -14.15
N ALA A 417 42.78 -37.18 -14.89
CA ALA A 417 41.54 -37.96 -14.95
C ALA A 417 41.44 -38.85 -13.71
N ASN A 418 40.99 -38.26 -12.60
CA ASN A 418 41.05 -38.84 -11.27
C ASN A 418 40.04 -40.00 -11.09
N THR A 419 40.41 -41.01 -10.30
CA THR A 419 39.63 -42.24 -10.10
C THR A 419 39.33 -42.55 -8.63
N TYR A 420 39.73 -41.67 -7.70
CA TYR A 420 39.39 -41.83 -6.29
C TYR A 420 37.86 -41.87 -6.08
N THR A 421 37.41 -42.67 -5.11
CA THR A 421 35.98 -43.01 -4.96
C THR A 421 35.28 -42.33 -3.78
N GLY A 422 36.03 -41.73 -2.83
CA GLY A 422 35.46 -41.13 -1.63
C GLY A 422 34.72 -39.80 -1.83
N GLY A 423 34.71 -39.25 -3.05
CA GLY A 423 34.10 -37.95 -3.36
C GLY A 423 35.03 -36.76 -3.08
N THR A 424 34.51 -35.55 -3.29
CA THR A 424 35.28 -34.31 -3.20
C THR A 424 34.56 -33.30 -2.31
N THR A 425 35.26 -32.72 -1.33
CA THR A 425 34.78 -31.65 -0.47
C THR A 425 35.60 -30.38 -0.69
N VAL A 426 34.95 -29.23 -0.85
CA VAL A 426 35.57 -27.92 -0.98
C VAL A 426 35.18 -27.06 0.23
N LEU A 427 36.07 -27.02 1.22
CA LEU A 427 35.89 -26.27 2.46
C LEU A 427 36.31 -24.80 2.32
N GLY A 428 37.31 -24.52 1.47
CA GLY A 428 37.84 -23.17 1.28
C GLY A 428 38.60 -22.97 -0.02
N GLY A 429 38.76 -21.69 -0.40
CA GLY A 429 39.45 -21.29 -1.62
C GLY A 429 38.76 -21.78 -2.90
N VAL A 430 39.56 -22.06 -3.93
CA VAL A 430 39.06 -22.49 -5.25
C VAL A 430 39.56 -23.89 -5.58
N LEU A 431 38.64 -24.78 -5.95
CA LEU A 431 38.93 -26.00 -6.68
C LEU A 431 38.64 -25.77 -8.16
N SER A 432 39.67 -25.83 -9.01
CA SER A 432 39.58 -25.53 -10.44
C SER A 432 39.71 -26.80 -11.27
N VAL A 433 38.74 -27.05 -12.15
CA VAL A 433 38.66 -28.26 -13.00
C VAL A 433 38.29 -27.92 -14.45
N ALA A 434 38.54 -28.84 -15.38
CA ALA A 434 38.16 -28.70 -16.79
C ALA A 434 37.24 -29.84 -17.29
N ALA A 435 37.10 -30.93 -16.53
CA ALA A 435 36.23 -32.06 -16.83
C ALA A 435 35.68 -32.69 -15.55
N ASP A 436 34.52 -33.36 -15.63
CA ASP A 436 33.88 -34.00 -14.47
C ASP A 436 34.77 -35.07 -13.81
N ASN A 437 35.54 -35.83 -14.60
CA ASN A 437 36.46 -36.83 -14.05
C ASN A 437 37.68 -36.23 -13.34
N ASN A 438 37.90 -34.91 -13.38
CA ASN A 438 38.87 -34.27 -12.48
C ASN A 438 38.40 -34.32 -11.01
N LEU A 439 37.12 -34.56 -10.73
CA LEU A 439 36.53 -34.65 -9.39
C LEU A 439 36.49 -36.08 -8.80
N GLY A 440 37.16 -37.04 -9.44
CA GLY A 440 37.19 -38.45 -9.04
C GLY A 440 36.15 -39.31 -9.78
N ALA A 441 35.84 -40.49 -9.23
CA ALA A 441 34.86 -41.40 -9.82
C ALA A 441 33.44 -40.80 -9.80
N ALA A 442 32.65 -40.96 -10.87
CA ALA A 442 31.33 -40.32 -11.05
C ALA A 442 30.31 -40.56 -9.91
N ALA A 443 30.44 -41.66 -9.15
CA ALA A 443 29.59 -41.96 -7.99
C ALA A 443 29.94 -41.15 -6.73
N GLY A 444 31.13 -40.54 -6.68
CA GLY A 444 31.56 -39.69 -5.57
C GLY A 444 30.84 -38.35 -5.57
N ALA A 445 30.23 -38.00 -4.44
CA ALA A 445 29.53 -36.73 -4.24
C ALA A 445 30.49 -35.53 -4.24
N LEU A 446 29.94 -34.35 -4.55
CA LEU A 446 30.61 -33.06 -4.40
C LEU A 446 30.01 -32.30 -3.22
N THR A 447 30.79 -31.98 -2.21
CA THR A 447 30.36 -31.14 -1.07
C THR A 447 30.99 -29.77 -1.18
N LEU A 448 30.20 -28.70 -1.18
CA LEU A 448 30.68 -27.33 -1.04
C LEU A 448 30.34 -26.83 0.36
N SER A 449 31.35 -26.35 1.07
CA SER A 449 31.23 -25.90 2.46
C SER A 449 31.92 -24.56 2.66
N GLY A 450 31.51 -23.55 1.89
CA GLY A 450 32.08 -22.20 1.86
C GLY A 450 33.07 -21.96 0.72
N GLY A 451 33.63 -23.02 0.13
CA GLY A 451 34.56 -22.94 -1.00
C GLY A 451 33.90 -22.77 -2.38
N THR A 452 34.75 -22.58 -3.40
CA THR A 452 34.33 -22.41 -4.79
C THR A 452 34.76 -23.59 -5.67
N LEU A 453 33.82 -24.19 -6.39
CA LEU A 453 34.12 -25.00 -7.58
C LEU A 453 34.22 -24.06 -8.80
N ARG A 454 35.33 -24.09 -9.53
CA ARG A 454 35.51 -23.35 -10.78
C ARG A 454 35.71 -24.30 -11.95
N ASN A 455 34.80 -24.30 -12.92
CA ASN A 455 35.02 -25.00 -14.19
C ASN A 455 35.62 -24.04 -15.24
N THR A 456 36.65 -24.51 -15.93
CA THR A 456 37.41 -23.76 -16.94
C THR A 456 37.12 -24.20 -18.37
N ALA A 457 36.46 -25.35 -18.54
CA ALA A 457 35.91 -25.82 -19.80
C ALA A 457 34.48 -26.33 -19.57
N ALA A 458 33.74 -26.50 -20.67
CA ALA A 458 32.34 -26.90 -20.59
C ALA A 458 32.19 -28.41 -20.37
N PHE A 459 31.37 -28.81 -19.40
CA PHE A 459 31.02 -30.20 -19.15
C PHE A 459 29.70 -30.35 -18.38
N GLU A 460 29.21 -31.58 -18.30
CA GLU A 460 28.06 -31.97 -17.48
C GLU A 460 28.50 -32.86 -16.32
N SER A 461 27.86 -32.69 -15.16
CA SER A 461 28.02 -33.56 -13.99
C SER A 461 26.68 -34.05 -13.48
N ALA A 462 26.54 -35.38 -13.36
CA ALA A 462 25.38 -36.03 -12.73
C ALA A 462 25.57 -36.27 -11.22
N ARG A 463 26.65 -35.75 -10.63
CA ARG A 463 26.98 -35.94 -9.22
C ARG A 463 25.96 -35.26 -8.32
N GLY A 464 25.66 -35.89 -7.19
CA GLY A 464 24.97 -35.21 -6.10
C GLY A 464 25.86 -34.11 -5.54
N VAL A 465 25.30 -32.90 -5.40
CA VAL A 465 25.98 -31.76 -4.77
C VAL A 465 25.37 -31.49 -3.40
N ILE A 466 26.21 -31.29 -2.39
CA ILE A 466 25.80 -30.98 -1.02
C ILE A 466 26.32 -29.58 -0.67
N LEU A 467 25.41 -28.67 -0.32
CA LEU A 467 25.72 -27.35 0.23
C LEU A 467 25.63 -27.41 1.76
N SER A 468 26.77 -27.35 2.44
CA SER A 468 26.80 -27.29 3.91
C SER A 468 26.15 -26.01 4.43
N ALA A 469 26.01 -25.83 5.74
CA ALA A 469 25.46 -24.59 6.30
C ALA A 469 26.23 -23.32 5.85
N ALA A 470 27.51 -23.44 5.51
CA ALA A 470 28.32 -22.34 4.97
C ALA A 470 28.00 -21.98 3.50
N GLY A 471 27.18 -22.79 2.81
CA GLY A 471 26.86 -22.60 1.40
C GLY A 471 27.98 -23.07 0.46
N GLY A 472 27.88 -22.70 -0.80
CA GLY A 472 28.87 -23.03 -1.81
C GLY A 472 28.80 -22.14 -3.04
N THR A 473 29.95 -21.92 -3.67
CA THR A 473 30.05 -21.13 -4.91
C THR A 473 30.39 -22.02 -6.10
N VAL A 474 29.67 -21.81 -7.21
CA VAL A 474 29.98 -22.36 -8.52
C VAL A 474 30.41 -21.20 -9.42
N GLY A 475 31.70 -21.12 -9.71
CA GLY A 475 32.31 -20.12 -10.58
C GLY A 475 32.47 -20.65 -12.00
N THR A 476 31.58 -20.24 -12.90
CA THR A 476 31.57 -20.73 -14.28
C THR A 476 32.41 -19.85 -15.19
N ALA A 477 33.66 -20.24 -15.47
CA ALA A 477 34.45 -19.61 -16.53
C ALA A 477 34.07 -20.14 -17.93
N ALA A 478 33.45 -21.33 -17.98
CA ALA A 478 32.76 -21.90 -19.13
C ALA A 478 31.40 -22.48 -18.69
N ASP A 479 30.56 -22.94 -19.62
CA ASP A 479 29.23 -23.46 -19.27
C ASP A 479 29.31 -24.77 -18.45
N LEU A 480 28.43 -24.93 -17.47
CA LEU A 480 28.37 -26.11 -16.61
C LEU A 480 26.93 -26.57 -16.45
N THR A 481 26.67 -27.84 -16.71
CA THR A 481 25.39 -28.48 -16.39
C THR A 481 25.54 -29.36 -15.17
N LEU A 482 24.70 -29.13 -14.15
CA LEU A 482 24.55 -30.01 -12.99
C LEU A 482 23.20 -30.71 -13.08
N SER A 483 23.23 -31.99 -13.45
CA SER A 483 22.03 -32.83 -13.60
C SER A 483 21.71 -33.67 -12.36
N GLY A 484 22.67 -33.83 -11.44
CA GLY A 484 22.42 -34.40 -10.12
C GLY A 484 21.70 -33.44 -9.18
N ALA A 485 21.08 -33.98 -8.12
CA ALA A 485 20.38 -33.18 -7.12
C ALA A 485 21.36 -32.37 -6.26
N ILE A 486 21.02 -31.10 -6.01
CA ILE A 486 21.68 -30.22 -5.04
C ILE A 486 20.87 -30.21 -3.75
N SER A 487 21.51 -30.54 -2.63
CA SER A 487 20.88 -30.68 -1.30
C SER A 487 21.68 -29.96 -0.21
N GLY A 488 21.19 -29.96 1.03
CA GLY A 488 21.88 -29.39 2.20
C GLY A 488 21.27 -28.09 2.72
N ALA A 489 21.84 -27.50 3.77
CA ALA A 489 21.24 -26.33 4.44
C ALA A 489 21.66 -24.99 3.82
N GLY A 490 22.75 -24.97 3.05
CA GLY A 490 23.38 -23.72 2.59
C GLY A 490 22.78 -23.08 1.36
N SER A 491 23.28 -21.87 1.08
CA SER A 491 22.95 -21.09 -0.11
C SER A 491 23.84 -21.48 -1.30
N LEU A 492 23.29 -21.38 -2.51
CA LEU A 492 24.00 -21.56 -3.77
C LEU A 492 24.42 -20.19 -4.32
N ALA A 493 25.70 -19.98 -4.56
CA ALA A 493 26.21 -18.81 -5.26
C ALA A 493 26.71 -19.20 -6.67
N LYS A 494 26.28 -18.46 -7.68
CA LYS A 494 26.73 -18.55 -9.07
C LYS A 494 27.55 -17.31 -9.41
N THR A 495 28.79 -17.52 -9.84
CA THR A 495 29.69 -16.46 -10.33
C THR A 495 30.29 -16.83 -11.69
N GLY A 496 31.08 -15.94 -12.29
CA GLY A 496 31.68 -16.16 -13.61
C GLY A 496 30.71 -15.94 -14.78
N ALA A 497 31.26 -15.72 -15.97
CA ALA A 497 30.52 -15.29 -17.16
C ALA A 497 29.71 -16.42 -17.84
N GLY A 498 30.09 -17.69 -17.62
CA GLY A 498 29.41 -18.85 -18.22
C GLY A 498 27.99 -19.09 -17.69
N THR A 499 27.30 -20.03 -18.32
CA THR A 499 25.97 -20.51 -17.93
C THR A 499 26.08 -21.67 -16.94
N LEU A 500 25.37 -21.58 -15.82
CA LEU A 500 25.10 -22.74 -14.95
C LEU A 500 23.69 -23.24 -15.24
N THR A 501 23.57 -24.48 -15.73
CA THR A 501 22.28 -25.13 -15.99
C THR A 501 22.00 -26.17 -14.91
N LEU A 502 20.88 -26.02 -14.20
CA LEU A 502 20.40 -26.96 -13.19
C LEU A 502 19.22 -27.75 -13.76
N THR A 503 19.39 -29.06 -13.96
CA THR A 503 18.30 -29.92 -14.46
C THR A 503 17.78 -30.90 -13.41
N GLY A 504 18.53 -31.11 -12.33
CA GLY A 504 18.10 -31.92 -11.19
C GLY A 504 17.06 -31.22 -10.30
N THR A 505 16.23 -32.02 -9.63
CA THR A 505 15.35 -31.53 -8.55
C THR A 505 16.18 -31.25 -7.31
N ASN A 506 16.11 -30.03 -6.80
CA ASN A 506 17.00 -29.55 -5.74
C ASN A 506 16.24 -29.30 -4.43
N SER A 507 16.92 -29.53 -3.30
CA SER A 507 16.36 -29.46 -1.95
C SER A 507 17.20 -28.64 -0.97
N TYR A 508 18.17 -27.85 -1.47
CA TYR A 508 18.96 -26.98 -0.59
C TYR A 508 18.09 -25.92 0.10
N GLY A 509 18.38 -25.66 1.38
CA GLY A 509 17.57 -24.80 2.24
C GLY A 509 17.90 -23.31 2.17
N GLY A 510 19.07 -22.93 1.67
CA GLY A 510 19.49 -21.54 1.56
C GLY A 510 18.98 -20.83 0.30
N ASN A 511 19.45 -19.59 0.13
CA ASN A 511 19.09 -18.73 -1.00
C ASN A 511 19.91 -19.05 -2.25
N THR A 512 19.48 -18.51 -3.38
CA THR A 512 20.23 -18.53 -4.64
C THR A 512 20.77 -17.13 -4.93
N LEU A 513 22.09 -17.00 -5.06
CA LEU A 513 22.75 -15.74 -5.42
C LEU A 513 23.38 -15.87 -6.82
N VAL A 514 22.98 -15.04 -7.76
CA VAL A 514 23.57 -14.97 -9.10
C VAL A 514 24.33 -13.67 -9.22
N GLY A 515 25.65 -13.73 -9.07
CA GLY A 515 26.53 -12.57 -9.13
C GLY A 515 26.94 -12.17 -10.55
N ALA A 516 26.99 -13.13 -11.48
CA ALA A 516 27.34 -12.90 -12.89
C ALA A 516 26.93 -14.09 -13.78
N GLY A 517 26.88 -13.84 -15.09
CA GLY A 517 26.53 -14.84 -16.12
C GLY A 517 25.06 -15.25 -16.05
N THR A 518 24.78 -16.46 -16.53
CA THR A 518 23.41 -16.99 -16.61
C THR A 518 23.23 -18.18 -15.67
N LEU A 519 22.11 -18.21 -14.94
CA LEU A 519 21.59 -19.40 -14.26
C LEU A 519 20.33 -19.87 -15.01
N VAL A 520 20.34 -21.10 -15.49
CA VAL A 520 19.16 -21.74 -16.11
C VAL A 520 18.65 -22.85 -15.22
N GLY A 521 17.35 -22.87 -14.96
CA GLY A 521 16.67 -23.93 -14.23
C GLY A 521 15.16 -23.81 -14.33
N ASN A 522 14.44 -24.56 -13.52
CA ASN A 522 13.00 -24.45 -13.29
C ASN A 522 12.69 -24.30 -11.79
N ALA A 523 11.41 -24.15 -11.44
CA ALA A 523 10.96 -23.97 -10.04
C ALA A 523 11.29 -25.16 -9.10
N ALA A 524 11.61 -26.34 -9.64
CA ALA A 524 12.06 -27.50 -8.85
C ALA A 524 13.59 -27.50 -8.61
N SER A 525 14.35 -26.82 -9.47
CA SER A 525 15.82 -26.76 -9.41
C SER A 525 16.37 -25.49 -8.74
N ILE A 526 15.65 -24.37 -8.82
CA ILE A 526 16.04 -23.11 -8.19
C ILE A 526 15.26 -22.98 -6.87
N ARG A 527 15.95 -22.74 -5.75
CA ARG A 527 15.36 -22.73 -4.40
C ARG A 527 15.71 -21.44 -3.64
N GLY A 528 14.92 -21.17 -2.59
CA GLY A 528 15.09 -20.01 -1.71
C GLY A 528 14.79 -18.68 -2.39
N ASN A 529 15.15 -17.58 -1.73
CA ASN A 529 15.09 -16.25 -2.35
C ASN A 529 16.22 -16.10 -3.38
N ILE A 530 15.99 -15.28 -4.40
CA ILE A 530 16.94 -15.01 -5.47
C ILE A 530 17.50 -13.59 -5.30
N GLY A 531 18.81 -13.48 -5.12
CA GLY A 531 19.57 -12.26 -5.37
C GLY A 531 20.20 -12.33 -6.76
N ASN A 532 19.76 -11.51 -7.71
CA ASN A 532 20.19 -11.57 -9.11
C ASN A 532 20.91 -10.29 -9.55
N SER A 533 22.15 -10.43 -10.02
CA SER A 533 22.94 -9.40 -10.71
C SER A 533 23.39 -9.87 -12.11
N GLY A 534 22.90 -11.02 -12.56
CA GLY A 534 23.14 -11.60 -13.89
C GLY A 534 21.83 -11.86 -14.63
N ILE A 535 21.71 -13.03 -15.25
CA ILE A 535 20.48 -13.49 -15.90
C ILE A 535 19.99 -14.77 -15.20
N VAL A 536 18.72 -14.82 -14.84
CA VAL A 536 18.07 -16.05 -14.35
C VAL A 536 16.98 -16.45 -15.33
N VAL A 537 17.09 -17.66 -15.88
CA VAL A 537 16.11 -18.25 -16.79
C VAL A 537 15.35 -19.35 -16.07
N PHE A 538 14.05 -19.14 -15.89
CA PHE A 538 13.09 -20.19 -15.56
C PHE A 538 12.63 -20.88 -16.85
N ASN A 539 13.34 -21.92 -17.28
CA ASN A 539 12.92 -22.81 -18.37
C ASN A 539 11.89 -23.82 -17.84
N GLN A 540 10.62 -23.43 -17.86
CA GLN A 540 9.53 -24.10 -17.19
C GLN A 540 8.66 -24.85 -18.22
N ALA A 541 8.86 -26.17 -18.34
CA ALA A 541 8.14 -27.00 -19.31
C ALA A 541 6.68 -27.33 -18.92
N ALA A 542 6.38 -27.35 -17.62
CA ALA A 542 5.04 -27.62 -17.07
C ALA A 542 4.72 -26.60 -15.97
N ASP A 543 3.45 -26.37 -15.65
CA ASP A 543 3.06 -25.34 -14.68
C ASP A 543 3.68 -25.57 -13.28
N ALA A 544 4.18 -24.51 -12.66
CA ALA A 544 4.74 -24.56 -11.31
C ALA A 544 4.71 -23.19 -10.61
N SER A 545 4.79 -23.20 -9.27
CA SER A 545 4.91 -21.99 -8.47
C SER A 545 6.31 -21.81 -7.90
N PHE A 546 6.73 -20.55 -7.79
CA PHE A 546 7.97 -20.15 -7.14
C PHE A 546 7.67 -19.14 -6.02
N ALA A 547 8.05 -19.48 -4.79
CA ALA A 547 7.70 -18.73 -3.59
C ALA A 547 8.78 -17.77 -3.09
N GLY A 548 10.00 -17.87 -3.60
CA GLY A 548 11.10 -17.01 -3.18
C GLY A 548 10.94 -15.57 -3.66
N ASP A 549 11.40 -14.62 -2.85
CA ASP A 549 11.52 -13.22 -3.26
C ASP A 549 12.68 -13.06 -4.26
N ILE A 550 12.50 -12.20 -5.26
CA ILE A 550 13.44 -11.95 -6.35
C ILE A 550 13.87 -10.48 -6.30
N SER A 551 15.17 -10.27 -6.08
CA SER A 551 15.77 -8.96 -5.84
C SER A 551 17.09 -8.79 -6.59
N GLY A 552 17.58 -7.56 -6.71
CA GLY A 552 18.90 -7.25 -7.27
C GLY A 552 18.83 -6.25 -8.43
N THR A 553 19.65 -6.45 -9.45
CA THR A 553 19.75 -5.59 -10.65
C THR A 553 19.81 -6.37 -11.97
N GLY A 554 19.74 -7.71 -11.90
CA GLY A 554 19.82 -8.59 -13.07
C GLY A 554 18.49 -8.69 -13.83
N ALA A 555 18.52 -9.43 -14.94
CA ALA A 555 17.35 -9.71 -15.76
C ALA A 555 16.74 -11.08 -15.45
N MET A 556 15.42 -11.17 -15.52
CA MET A 556 14.68 -12.42 -15.38
C MET A 556 14.11 -12.86 -16.73
N VAL A 557 14.15 -14.15 -17.01
CA VAL A 557 13.58 -14.74 -18.22
C VAL A 557 12.68 -15.91 -17.85
N LYS A 558 11.48 -15.91 -18.41
CA LYS A 558 10.56 -17.04 -18.39
C LYS A 558 10.54 -17.69 -19.78
N ASP A 559 10.98 -18.95 -19.84
CA ASP A 559 10.98 -19.77 -21.06
C ASP A 559 10.25 -21.10 -20.81
N GLY A 560 10.04 -21.91 -21.85
CA GLY A 560 9.31 -23.17 -21.80
C GLY A 560 7.78 -23.01 -21.79
N ALA A 561 7.07 -24.05 -22.23
CA ALA A 561 5.63 -24.00 -22.52
C ALA A 561 4.71 -23.84 -21.28
N GLY A 562 5.20 -24.15 -20.09
CA GLY A 562 4.42 -24.09 -18.85
C GLY A 562 4.27 -22.68 -18.29
N THR A 563 3.38 -22.55 -17.32
CA THR A 563 3.12 -21.32 -16.56
C THR A 563 3.98 -21.28 -15.29
N LEU A 564 4.66 -20.16 -15.05
CA LEU A 564 5.32 -19.90 -13.78
C LEU A 564 4.47 -18.94 -12.95
N THR A 565 4.00 -19.38 -11.78
CA THR A 565 3.29 -18.53 -10.82
C THR A 565 4.24 -18.03 -9.74
N LEU A 566 4.42 -16.72 -9.63
CA LEU A 566 5.19 -16.10 -8.56
C LEU A 566 4.30 -15.85 -7.34
N SER A 567 4.64 -16.49 -6.22
CA SER A 567 4.02 -16.20 -4.93
C SER A 567 4.91 -15.37 -4.00
N GLY A 568 6.20 -15.19 -4.32
CA GLY A 568 7.09 -14.19 -3.72
C GLY A 568 6.97 -12.81 -4.39
N THR A 569 7.77 -11.85 -3.94
CA THR A 569 7.93 -10.54 -4.58
C THR A 569 8.96 -10.58 -5.72
N SER A 570 8.77 -9.76 -6.74
CA SER A 570 9.74 -9.57 -7.83
C SER A 570 9.74 -8.13 -8.31
N LEU A 571 10.87 -7.45 -8.15
CA LEU A 571 11.04 -6.05 -8.58
C LEU A 571 11.92 -5.89 -9.84
N LEU A 572 12.40 -7.01 -10.40
CA LEU A 572 13.24 -7.03 -11.59
C LEU A 572 12.42 -7.11 -12.87
N ASP A 573 13.04 -6.70 -13.98
CA ASP A 573 12.45 -6.79 -15.31
C ASP A 573 12.42 -8.23 -15.81
N TRP A 574 11.34 -8.58 -16.51
CA TRP A 574 11.10 -9.91 -17.07
C TRP A 574 10.97 -9.89 -18.58
N THR A 575 11.62 -10.86 -19.22
CA THR A 575 11.27 -11.29 -20.57
C THR A 575 10.51 -12.61 -20.49
N VAL A 576 9.32 -12.68 -21.09
CA VAL A 576 8.52 -13.91 -21.18
C VAL A 576 8.60 -14.42 -22.62
N ASP A 577 9.54 -15.32 -22.89
CA ASP A 577 9.79 -15.83 -24.24
C ASP A 577 8.70 -16.84 -24.65
N GLN A 578 8.30 -17.72 -23.74
CA GLN A 578 7.31 -18.78 -23.97
C GLN A 578 6.48 -19.09 -22.72
N GLY A 579 5.29 -19.66 -22.93
CA GLY A 579 4.38 -20.06 -21.86
C GLY A 579 3.75 -18.87 -21.14
N GLY A 580 3.49 -19.02 -19.83
CA GLY A 580 2.85 -17.99 -19.02
C GLY A 580 3.69 -17.54 -17.82
N LEU A 581 3.60 -16.26 -17.46
CA LEU A 581 4.03 -15.73 -16.17
C LEU A 581 2.81 -15.21 -15.42
N VAL A 582 2.58 -15.65 -14.19
CA VAL A 582 1.46 -15.21 -13.34
C VAL A 582 2.00 -14.58 -12.07
N ALA A 583 1.49 -13.40 -11.73
CA ALA A 583 1.80 -12.71 -10.48
C ALA A 583 0.59 -11.90 -9.97
N ALA A 584 0.72 -11.32 -8.78
CA ALA A 584 -0.19 -10.27 -8.31
C ALA A 584 0.54 -8.91 -8.35
N ALA A 585 -0.15 -7.85 -8.75
CA ALA A 585 0.46 -6.56 -9.06
C ALA A 585 1.12 -5.90 -7.82
N GLU A 586 0.62 -6.14 -6.60
CA GLU A 586 1.23 -5.59 -5.38
C GLU A 586 2.59 -6.22 -5.03
N ARG A 587 2.99 -7.29 -5.72
CA ARG A 587 4.25 -8.01 -5.51
C ARG A 587 5.15 -8.02 -6.75
N PHE A 588 4.75 -7.33 -7.83
CA PHE A 588 5.46 -7.36 -9.11
C PHE A 588 5.69 -5.94 -9.61
N GLY A 589 6.96 -5.53 -9.73
CA GLY A 589 7.32 -4.13 -9.98
C GLY A 589 8.14 -3.83 -11.24
N GLY A 590 8.81 -4.81 -11.84
CA GLY A 590 9.67 -4.58 -13.01
C GLY A 590 8.90 -4.55 -14.33
N ASP A 591 9.57 -4.11 -15.39
CA ASP A 591 9.02 -4.10 -16.75
C ASP A 591 8.85 -5.52 -17.30
N VAL A 592 7.91 -5.73 -18.22
CA VAL A 592 7.66 -7.04 -18.83
C VAL A 592 7.61 -6.95 -20.35
N SER A 593 8.54 -7.63 -21.00
CA SER A 593 8.51 -7.89 -22.45
C SER A 593 7.90 -9.27 -22.73
N ILE A 594 6.75 -9.31 -23.40
CA ILE A 594 5.98 -10.54 -23.65
C ILE A 594 6.20 -10.99 -25.10
N GLY A 595 6.84 -12.14 -25.27
CA GLY A 595 7.10 -12.79 -26.55
C GLY A 595 5.82 -13.23 -27.27
N ALA A 596 5.88 -13.34 -28.60
CA ALA A 596 4.72 -13.77 -29.39
C ALA A 596 4.28 -15.19 -28.99
N GLY A 597 2.99 -15.34 -28.65
CA GLY A 597 2.42 -16.60 -28.17
C GLY A 597 2.62 -16.88 -26.68
N ALA A 598 3.36 -16.03 -25.96
CA ALA A 598 3.47 -16.07 -24.50
C ALA A 598 2.37 -15.22 -23.83
N SER A 599 2.23 -15.36 -22.51
CA SER A 599 1.31 -14.55 -21.70
C SER A 599 1.92 -14.05 -20.40
N PHE A 600 1.48 -12.85 -19.99
CA PHE A 600 1.67 -12.33 -18.63
C PHE A 600 0.30 -12.05 -18.02
N THR A 601 0.05 -12.63 -16.84
CA THR A 601 -1.24 -12.56 -16.17
C THR A 601 -1.09 -11.92 -14.79
N PHE A 602 -1.90 -10.91 -14.51
CA PHE A 602 -2.20 -10.52 -13.14
C PHE A 602 -3.44 -11.27 -12.66
N ASP A 603 -3.25 -12.27 -11.79
CA ASP A 603 -4.34 -12.92 -11.05
C ASP A 603 -4.57 -12.16 -9.74
N GLN A 604 -5.50 -11.20 -9.80
CA GLN A 604 -5.58 -10.13 -8.82
C GLN A 604 -6.79 -10.30 -7.90
N THR A 605 -6.56 -10.44 -6.60
CA THR A 605 -7.63 -10.55 -5.60
C THR A 605 -7.94 -9.23 -4.88
N ALA A 606 -6.93 -8.39 -4.63
CA ALA A 606 -7.06 -7.08 -4.00
C ALA A 606 -6.74 -5.94 -4.98
N ASN A 607 -7.08 -4.69 -4.69
CA ASN A 607 -6.73 -3.58 -5.58
C ASN A 607 -5.24 -3.26 -5.49
N ALA A 608 -4.59 -3.04 -6.63
CA ALA A 608 -3.18 -2.71 -6.72
C ALA A 608 -2.86 -1.83 -7.94
N SER A 609 -1.73 -1.13 -7.88
CA SER A 609 -1.18 -0.37 -9.00
C SER A 609 0.11 -1.04 -9.48
N TYR A 610 0.27 -1.14 -10.79
CA TYR A 610 1.46 -1.66 -11.44
C TYR A 610 2.17 -0.52 -12.17
N ALA A 611 3.42 -0.26 -11.77
CA ALA A 611 4.24 0.83 -12.30
C ALA A 611 5.21 0.41 -13.41
N GLY A 612 5.41 -0.89 -13.61
CA GLY A 612 6.23 -1.40 -14.71
C GLY A 612 5.55 -1.17 -16.08
N VAL A 613 6.35 -1.24 -17.13
CA VAL A 613 5.91 -1.09 -18.52
C VAL A 613 5.70 -2.46 -19.15
N LEU A 614 4.65 -2.58 -19.96
CA LEU A 614 4.40 -3.74 -20.82
C LEU A 614 4.94 -3.47 -22.23
N SER A 615 5.59 -4.46 -22.82
CA SER A 615 6.02 -4.43 -24.23
C SER A 615 5.90 -5.81 -24.90
N GLY A 616 6.07 -5.85 -26.22
CA GLY A 616 6.05 -7.10 -26.99
C GLY A 616 4.67 -7.44 -27.57
N ALA A 617 4.55 -8.64 -28.14
CA ALA A 617 3.42 -9.05 -28.98
C ALA A 617 2.59 -10.21 -28.39
N GLY A 618 2.95 -10.72 -27.21
CA GLY A 618 2.17 -11.74 -26.49
C GLY A 618 0.96 -11.17 -25.74
N ASN A 619 0.26 -12.01 -24.99
CA ASN A 619 -1.00 -11.62 -24.35
C ASN A 619 -0.77 -11.06 -22.94
N PHE A 620 -1.38 -9.91 -22.65
CA PHE A 620 -1.54 -9.45 -21.28
C PHE A 620 -2.94 -9.83 -20.78
N VAL A 621 -3.01 -10.46 -19.61
CA VAL A 621 -4.28 -10.94 -19.02
C VAL A 621 -4.48 -10.32 -17.65
N LYS A 622 -5.65 -9.71 -17.45
CA LYS A 622 -6.15 -9.31 -16.13
C LYS A 622 -7.21 -10.31 -15.69
N ASP A 623 -6.92 -11.04 -14.62
CA ASP A 623 -7.83 -12.00 -13.98
C ASP A 623 -8.04 -11.69 -12.49
N GLY A 624 -8.95 -12.40 -11.83
CA GLY A 624 -9.32 -12.19 -10.44
C GLY A 624 -10.18 -10.95 -10.20
N LEU A 625 -10.83 -10.86 -9.03
CA LEU A 625 -11.85 -9.85 -8.74
C LEU A 625 -11.32 -8.44 -8.45
N GLY A 626 -10.03 -8.30 -8.11
CA GLY A 626 -9.41 -7.03 -7.75
C GLY A 626 -9.19 -6.09 -8.95
N THR A 627 -8.84 -4.85 -8.65
CA THR A 627 -8.47 -3.83 -9.65
C THR A 627 -6.96 -3.82 -9.88
N VAL A 628 -6.52 -3.77 -11.14
CA VAL A 628 -5.15 -3.40 -11.50
C VAL A 628 -5.17 -2.04 -12.19
N VAL A 629 -4.45 -1.09 -11.63
CA VAL A 629 -4.21 0.22 -12.25
C VAL A 629 -2.87 0.19 -12.98
N LEU A 630 -2.87 0.29 -14.31
CA LEU A 630 -1.65 0.45 -15.11
C LEU A 630 -1.19 1.91 -15.00
N ALA A 631 -0.12 2.17 -14.25
CA ALA A 631 0.32 3.52 -13.89
C ALA A 631 1.33 4.15 -14.86
N SER A 632 1.75 3.42 -15.90
CA SER A 632 2.79 3.84 -16.84
C SER A 632 2.32 3.78 -18.30
N ASP A 633 3.06 4.43 -19.20
CA ASP A 633 2.84 4.39 -20.65
C ASP A 633 3.22 3.01 -21.20
N ASN A 634 2.27 2.31 -21.81
CA ASN A 634 2.45 0.97 -22.39
C ASN A 634 2.41 0.98 -23.92
N SER A 635 2.69 2.11 -24.57
CA SER A 635 2.64 2.26 -26.04
C SER A 635 3.53 1.28 -26.82
N ALA A 636 4.54 0.70 -26.18
CA ALA A 636 5.40 -0.34 -26.75
C ALA A 636 4.76 -1.74 -26.78
N PHE A 637 3.63 -1.95 -26.12
CA PHE A 637 2.89 -3.22 -26.13
C PHE A 637 2.01 -3.32 -27.39
N ALA A 638 2.17 -4.38 -28.17
CA ALA A 638 1.45 -4.62 -29.42
C ALA A 638 0.59 -5.90 -29.41
N GLY A 639 0.63 -6.66 -28.32
CA GLY A 639 -0.17 -7.86 -28.15
C GLY A 639 -1.60 -7.58 -27.70
N ALA A 640 -2.38 -8.64 -27.46
CA ALA A 640 -3.77 -8.49 -27.01
C ALA A 640 -3.86 -8.29 -25.48
N THR A 641 -4.86 -7.51 -25.06
CA THR A 641 -5.21 -7.32 -23.65
C THR A 641 -6.55 -7.99 -23.35
N LEU A 642 -6.55 -8.95 -22.44
CA LEU A 642 -7.73 -9.73 -22.04
C LEU A 642 -8.11 -9.38 -20.61
N VAL A 643 -9.31 -8.81 -20.40
CA VAL A 643 -9.85 -8.51 -19.07
C VAL A 643 -10.89 -9.58 -18.74
N ASN A 644 -10.45 -10.65 -18.08
CA ASN A 644 -11.27 -11.83 -17.77
C ASN A 644 -12.06 -11.66 -16.46
N GLY A 645 -11.54 -10.87 -15.52
CA GLY A 645 -12.17 -10.64 -14.22
C GLY A 645 -11.73 -9.33 -13.56
N GLY A 646 -12.57 -8.82 -12.65
CA GLY A 646 -12.30 -7.60 -11.89
C GLY A 646 -12.19 -6.37 -12.79
N THR A 647 -11.32 -5.43 -12.44
CA THR A 647 -11.15 -4.16 -13.18
C THR A 647 -9.73 -3.99 -13.68
N LEU A 648 -9.57 -3.62 -14.95
CA LEU A 648 -8.34 -3.05 -15.50
C LEU A 648 -8.55 -1.54 -15.67
N ALA A 649 -7.79 -0.74 -14.94
CA ALA A 649 -7.92 0.72 -14.92
C ALA A 649 -6.70 1.42 -15.53
N ALA A 650 -6.93 2.51 -16.26
CA ALA A 650 -5.86 3.36 -16.79
C ALA A 650 -5.43 4.40 -15.74
N GLY A 651 -4.17 4.32 -15.29
CA GLY A 651 -3.58 5.27 -14.34
C GLY A 651 -2.78 6.41 -14.97
N ALA A 652 -2.50 6.34 -16.27
CA ALA A 652 -1.69 7.30 -17.01
C ALA A 652 -2.16 7.44 -18.48
N ALA A 653 -1.67 8.48 -19.18
CA ALA A 653 -1.83 8.56 -20.63
C ALA A 653 -1.13 7.36 -21.30
N ASN A 654 -1.77 6.78 -22.33
CA ASN A 654 -1.29 5.58 -23.03
C ASN A 654 -1.08 4.35 -22.12
N ALA A 655 -1.71 4.32 -20.95
CA ALA A 655 -1.73 3.12 -20.11
C ALA A 655 -2.34 1.92 -20.86
N PHE A 656 -3.32 2.19 -21.74
CA PHE A 656 -3.78 1.24 -22.73
C PHE A 656 -3.11 1.55 -24.07
N SER A 657 -2.43 0.55 -24.64
CA SER A 657 -1.71 0.72 -25.89
C SER A 657 -2.64 0.87 -27.08
N SER A 658 -2.36 1.85 -27.94
CA SER A 658 -3.06 2.05 -29.22
C SER A 658 -2.85 0.92 -30.23
N ALA A 659 -1.86 0.05 -30.01
CA ALA A 659 -1.61 -1.13 -30.83
C ALA A 659 -2.29 -2.41 -30.29
N SER A 660 -2.84 -2.38 -29.07
CA SER A 660 -3.43 -3.57 -28.43
C SER A 660 -4.92 -3.73 -28.76
N GLN A 661 -5.33 -4.96 -29.07
CA GLN A 661 -6.74 -5.36 -29.10
C GLN A 661 -7.23 -5.72 -27.71
N PHE A 662 -8.36 -5.14 -27.29
CA PHE A 662 -8.96 -5.39 -25.99
C PHE A 662 -10.18 -6.32 -26.09
N SER A 663 -10.26 -7.27 -25.16
CA SER A 663 -11.46 -8.07 -24.92
C SER A 663 -11.86 -7.96 -23.45
N VAL A 664 -13.12 -7.57 -23.20
CA VAL A 664 -13.66 -7.44 -21.84
C VAL A 664 -14.73 -8.50 -21.65
N ALA A 665 -14.47 -9.45 -20.74
CA ALA A 665 -15.37 -10.55 -20.44
C ALA A 665 -16.58 -10.09 -19.61
N SER A 666 -17.65 -10.90 -19.61
CA SER A 666 -18.82 -10.65 -18.77
C SER A 666 -18.44 -10.60 -17.28
N GLY A 667 -18.91 -9.58 -16.57
CA GLY A 667 -18.55 -9.31 -15.16
C GLY A 667 -17.21 -8.59 -14.95
N ALA A 668 -16.40 -8.42 -15.99
CA ALA A 668 -15.16 -7.65 -15.94
C ALA A 668 -15.37 -6.18 -16.35
N THR A 669 -14.45 -5.31 -15.95
CA THR A 669 -14.50 -3.87 -16.23
C THR A 669 -13.19 -3.36 -16.83
N LEU A 670 -13.29 -2.61 -17.93
CA LEU A 670 -12.22 -1.76 -18.45
C LEU A 670 -12.54 -0.31 -18.08
N ASP A 671 -11.75 0.30 -17.20
CA ASP A 671 -12.00 1.65 -16.68
C ASP A 671 -10.94 2.64 -17.16
N LEU A 672 -11.36 3.78 -17.71
CA LEU A 672 -10.46 4.84 -18.14
C LEU A 672 -10.02 5.73 -16.96
N ALA A 673 -10.71 5.67 -15.82
CA ALA A 673 -10.43 6.48 -14.63
C ALA A 673 -10.25 7.99 -14.94
N GLY A 674 -11.00 8.51 -15.91
CA GLY A 674 -10.93 9.91 -16.36
C GLY A 674 -9.79 10.24 -17.33
N THR A 675 -8.95 9.28 -17.72
CA THR A 675 -7.89 9.48 -18.72
C THR A 675 -8.35 9.08 -20.12
N SER A 676 -8.11 9.91 -21.13
CA SER A 676 -8.39 9.53 -22.52
C SER A 676 -7.41 8.45 -22.97
N GLN A 677 -7.92 7.39 -23.59
CA GLN A 677 -7.13 6.24 -24.03
C GLN A 677 -7.40 5.93 -25.51
N THR A 678 -6.40 5.38 -26.19
CA THR A 678 -6.55 4.86 -27.56
C THR A 678 -6.17 3.39 -27.58
N ILE A 679 -6.98 2.55 -28.23
CA ILE A 679 -6.77 1.10 -28.37
C ILE A 679 -6.96 0.69 -29.84
N ALA A 680 -6.45 -0.48 -30.24
CA ALA A 680 -6.54 -0.94 -31.62
C ALA A 680 -7.91 -1.50 -32.00
N GLY A 681 -8.61 -2.14 -31.06
CA GLY A 681 -9.91 -2.77 -31.27
C GLY A 681 -10.55 -3.17 -29.95
N LEU A 682 -11.87 -3.32 -29.91
CA LEU A 682 -12.59 -3.64 -28.67
C LEU A 682 -13.70 -4.67 -28.90
N THR A 683 -13.61 -5.81 -28.21
CA THR A 683 -14.73 -6.74 -28.03
C THR A 683 -15.26 -6.62 -26.60
N ASN A 684 -16.55 -6.30 -26.44
CA ASN A 684 -17.12 -5.97 -25.13
C ASN A 684 -18.31 -6.85 -24.74
N ALA A 685 -18.12 -7.73 -23.76
CA ALA A 685 -19.18 -8.45 -23.04
C ALA A 685 -19.33 -7.97 -21.58
N GLY A 686 -18.42 -7.14 -21.08
CA GLY A 686 -18.38 -6.62 -19.70
C GLY A 686 -18.81 -5.16 -19.61
N THR A 687 -18.16 -4.39 -18.73
CA THR A 687 -18.39 -2.95 -18.58
C THR A 687 -17.18 -2.15 -19.07
N VAL A 688 -17.42 -1.14 -19.90
CA VAL A 688 -16.40 -0.14 -20.28
C VAL A 688 -16.76 1.19 -19.62
N GLY A 689 -15.95 1.62 -18.66
CA GLY A 689 -16.12 2.85 -17.89
C GLY A 689 -15.42 4.03 -18.52
N ILE A 690 -16.18 4.99 -19.04
CA ILE A 690 -15.69 6.27 -19.59
C ILE A 690 -16.15 7.46 -18.71
N ALA A 691 -17.09 7.23 -17.78
CA ALA A 691 -17.77 8.25 -16.96
C ALA A 691 -16.95 8.86 -15.80
N GLY A 692 -15.62 8.95 -15.91
CA GLY A 692 -14.77 9.53 -14.87
C GLY A 692 -14.90 11.05 -14.77
N SER A 693 -14.09 11.78 -15.54
CA SER A 693 -14.19 13.23 -15.72
C SER A 693 -14.78 13.55 -17.09
N LEU A 694 -15.66 14.56 -17.19
CA LEU A 694 -16.20 14.97 -18.49
C LEU A 694 -15.07 15.34 -19.48
N GLY A 695 -15.25 14.94 -20.74
CA GLY A 695 -14.31 15.20 -21.84
C GLY A 695 -13.31 14.06 -22.13
N SER A 696 -13.19 13.06 -21.26
CA SER A 696 -12.38 11.86 -21.51
C SER A 696 -12.97 11.02 -22.65
N LYS A 697 -12.10 10.43 -23.46
CA LYS A 697 -12.48 9.64 -24.64
C LYS A 697 -11.83 8.27 -24.62
N LEU A 698 -12.59 7.24 -25.01
CA LEU A 698 -12.02 5.98 -25.48
C LEU A 698 -12.02 6.00 -27.01
N THR A 699 -10.84 6.00 -27.62
CA THR A 699 -10.69 5.89 -29.07
C THR A 699 -10.32 4.46 -29.45
N VAL A 700 -11.17 3.82 -30.23
CA VAL A 700 -10.95 2.51 -30.85
C VAL A 700 -10.54 2.76 -32.29
N SER A 701 -9.26 2.50 -32.61
CA SER A 701 -8.69 2.81 -33.95
C SER A 701 -9.21 1.86 -35.04
N GLY A 702 -9.60 0.64 -34.66
CA GLY A 702 -10.26 -0.35 -35.50
C GLY A 702 -11.72 -0.53 -35.10
N ASP A 703 -12.19 -1.77 -35.09
CA ASP A 703 -13.61 -2.10 -34.92
C ASP A 703 -14.01 -2.23 -33.44
N TYR A 704 -15.27 -1.89 -33.17
CA TYR A 704 -15.99 -2.21 -31.93
C TYR A 704 -16.97 -3.36 -32.16
N VAL A 705 -16.87 -4.41 -31.34
CA VAL A 705 -17.75 -5.58 -31.36
C VAL A 705 -18.48 -5.69 -30.02
N GLY A 706 -19.77 -5.41 -30.03
CA GLY A 706 -20.64 -5.55 -28.85
C GLY A 706 -21.14 -6.98 -28.66
N ASN A 707 -20.90 -7.56 -27.49
CA ASN A 707 -21.38 -8.89 -27.08
C ASN A 707 -22.32 -8.79 -25.87
N GLY A 708 -23.19 -7.78 -25.85
CA GLY A 708 -24.11 -7.50 -24.75
C GLY A 708 -23.50 -6.72 -23.58
N GLY A 709 -22.26 -6.24 -23.73
CA GLY A 709 -21.59 -5.43 -22.72
C GLY A 709 -22.21 -4.03 -22.53
N ASN A 710 -21.91 -3.44 -21.37
CA ASN A 710 -22.31 -2.09 -20.99
C ASN A 710 -21.19 -1.10 -21.29
N ILE A 711 -21.55 0.13 -21.68
CA ILE A 711 -20.65 1.27 -21.78
C ILE A 711 -21.21 2.37 -20.90
N LEU A 712 -20.47 2.70 -19.84
CA LEU A 712 -20.83 3.74 -18.88
C LEU A 712 -20.23 5.07 -19.33
N ILE A 713 -21.07 6.03 -19.71
CA ILE A 713 -20.66 7.32 -20.28
C ILE A 713 -21.18 8.45 -19.40
N GLY A 714 -20.31 9.39 -19.05
CA GLY A 714 -20.68 10.61 -18.34
C GLY A 714 -21.06 11.71 -19.33
N ALA A 715 -22.17 12.41 -19.07
CA ALA A 715 -22.58 13.58 -19.84
C ALA A 715 -23.09 14.67 -18.90
N ALA A 716 -22.87 15.93 -19.26
CA ALA A 716 -23.57 17.05 -18.64
C ALA A 716 -24.87 17.31 -19.41
N LEU A 717 -25.96 16.60 -19.08
CA LEU A 717 -27.18 16.60 -19.88
C LEU A 717 -27.80 18.01 -20.02
N GLY A 718 -27.83 18.51 -21.25
CA GLY A 718 -28.29 19.84 -21.63
C GLY A 718 -28.60 19.91 -23.14
N ALA A 719 -28.21 21.01 -23.80
CA ALA A 719 -28.42 21.19 -25.24
C ALA A 719 -27.37 20.44 -26.08
N ASP A 720 -27.42 20.57 -27.41
CA ASP A 720 -26.57 19.84 -28.37
C ASP A 720 -25.05 19.94 -28.12
N ASN A 721 -24.58 21.03 -27.50
CA ASN A 721 -23.17 21.28 -27.20
C ASN A 721 -22.73 20.78 -25.80
N SER A 722 -23.51 19.91 -25.17
CA SER A 722 -23.23 19.36 -23.85
C SER A 722 -21.85 18.70 -23.80
N GLN A 723 -21.08 18.98 -22.75
CA GLN A 723 -19.84 18.27 -22.50
C GLN A 723 -20.13 16.82 -22.16
N THR A 724 -19.44 15.90 -22.82
CA THR A 724 -19.65 14.47 -22.65
C THR A 724 -18.34 13.73 -22.75
N ASN A 725 -18.30 12.59 -22.07
CA ASN A 725 -17.39 11.52 -22.42
C ASN A 725 -17.82 10.91 -23.75
N MET A 726 -16.88 10.32 -24.49
CA MET A 726 -17.16 9.84 -25.83
C MET A 726 -16.48 8.52 -26.10
N LEU A 727 -17.24 7.59 -26.67
CA LEU A 727 -16.70 6.44 -27.36
C LEU A 727 -16.48 6.84 -28.82
N VAL A 728 -15.22 6.82 -29.26
CA VAL A 728 -14.83 7.15 -30.64
C VAL A 728 -14.36 5.88 -31.32
N ILE A 729 -14.94 5.51 -32.44
CA ILE A 729 -14.64 4.28 -33.17
C ILE A 729 -14.28 4.66 -34.60
N ALA A 730 -13.00 4.56 -34.96
CA ALA A 730 -12.55 4.91 -36.31
C ALA A 730 -12.90 3.81 -37.33
N GLY A 731 -13.03 2.55 -36.90
CA GLY A 731 -13.52 1.43 -37.72
C GLY A 731 -15.04 1.28 -37.70
N GLY A 732 -15.53 0.06 -37.92
CA GLY A 732 -16.96 -0.27 -37.90
C GLY A 732 -17.46 -0.70 -36.52
N THR A 733 -18.78 -0.73 -36.36
CA THR A 733 -19.45 -1.33 -35.21
C THR A 733 -20.23 -2.58 -35.62
N SER A 734 -20.29 -3.58 -34.74
CA SER A 734 -21.12 -4.77 -34.91
C SER A 734 -21.63 -5.31 -33.56
N GLY A 735 -22.63 -6.20 -33.61
CA GLY A 735 -23.20 -6.82 -32.42
C GLY A 735 -24.10 -5.87 -31.62
N VAL A 736 -24.26 -6.15 -30.32
CA VAL A 736 -25.16 -5.41 -29.42
C VAL A 736 -24.43 -4.89 -28.19
N GLY A 737 -24.75 -3.66 -27.77
CA GLY A 737 -24.25 -3.06 -26.54
C GLY A 737 -25.32 -2.24 -25.82
N THR A 738 -25.11 -1.99 -24.54
CA THR A 738 -25.96 -1.08 -23.75
C THR A 738 -25.17 0.17 -23.41
N LEU A 739 -25.76 1.35 -23.61
CA LEU A 739 -25.23 2.63 -23.14
C LEU A 739 -25.92 2.98 -21.83
N GLN A 740 -25.15 3.14 -20.76
CA GLN A 740 -25.62 3.67 -19.49
C GLN A 740 -25.06 5.08 -19.32
N VAL A 741 -25.94 6.06 -19.28
CA VAL A 741 -25.56 7.48 -19.18
C VAL A 741 -25.61 7.90 -17.73
N VAL A 742 -24.54 8.51 -17.24
CA VAL A 742 -24.48 9.15 -15.92
C VAL A 742 -24.54 10.65 -16.13
N ASN A 743 -25.54 11.30 -15.54
CA ASN A 743 -25.62 12.74 -15.57
C ASN A 743 -24.59 13.34 -14.60
N LEU A 744 -23.46 13.83 -15.10
CA LEU A 744 -22.37 14.45 -14.32
C LEU A 744 -22.50 15.99 -14.25
N GLY A 745 -23.59 16.57 -14.76
CA GLY A 745 -23.87 18.00 -14.68
C GLY A 745 -25.00 18.43 -15.63
N GLY A 746 -25.46 19.68 -15.57
CA GLY A 746 -26.53 20.17 -16.47
C GLY A 746 -27.96 19.91 -15.96
N GLY A 747 -28.80 20.94 -16.04
CA GLY A 747 -30.21 20.93 -15.62
C GLY A 747 -31.18 20.43 -16.70
N GLY A 748 -30.64 19.92 -17.80
CA GLY A 748 -31.37 19.56 -19.01
C GLY A 748 -31.77 20.74 -19.88
N ALA A 749 -31.90 20.47 -21.17
CA ALA A 749 -32.49 21.37 -22.15
C ALA A 749 -33.07 20.56 -23.30
N GLN A 750 -33.91 21.20 -24.11
CA GLN A 750 -34.27 20.67 -25.41
C GLN A 750 -33.02 20.58 -26.32
N THR A 751 -32.93 19.51 -27.08
CA THR A 751 -31.90 19.33 -28.12
C THR A 751 -32.51 19.50 -29.51
N VAL A 752 -31.73 20.01 -30.47
CA VAL A 752 -32.12 20.03 -31.88
C VAL A 752 -31.41 18.88 -32.60
N GLU A 753 -30.08 18.87 -32.58
CA GLU A 753 -29.27 17.79 -33.15
C GLU A 753 -29.15 16.58 -32.21
N GLY A 754 -29.00 16.83 -30.91
CA GLY A 754 -28.72 15.83 -29.89
C GLY A 754 -27.29 15.90 -29.34
N ILE A 755 -27.11 15.32 -28.15
CA ILE A 755 -25.81 15.20 -27.48
C ILE A 755 -25.11 13.95 -28.03
N LYS A 756 -24.04 14.12 -28.82
CA LYS A 756 -23.26 13.01 -29.38
C LYS A 756 -22.49 12.26 -28.30
N ILE A 757 -22.72 10.97 -28.13
CA ILE A 757 -22.04 10.14 -27.12
C ILE A 757 -21.23 8.98 -27.72
N VAL A 758 -21.52 8.61 -28.96
CA VAL A 758 -20.71 7.68 -29.75
C VAL A 758 -20.45 8.30 -31.13
N ASP A 759 -19.18 8.31 -31.53
CA ASP A 759 -18.67 8.81 -32.81
C ASP A 759 -18.13 7.62 -33.60
N VAL A 760 -18.68 7.36 -34.80
CA VAL A 760 -18.36 6.20 -35.63
C VAL A 760 -17.87 6.67 -37.02
N GLY A 761 -16.58 6.46 -37.29
CA GLY A 761 -15.96 6.79 -38.57
C GLY A 761 -16.19 5.76 -39.68
N GLY A 762 -16.50 4.50 -39.33
CA GLY A 762 -16.78 3.41 -40.26
C GLY A 762 -18.27 3.06 -40.38
N VAL A 763 -18.57 1.83 -40.78
CA VAL A 763 -19.97 1.37 -40.93
C VAL A 763 -20.55 1.03 -39.56
N SER A 764 -21.60 1.76 -39.13
CA SER A 764 -22.25 1.53 -37.83
C SER A 764 -23.33 0.42 -37.86
N ASN A 765 -22.93 -0.83 -38.11
CA ASN A 765 -23.85 -1.99 -38.13
C ASN A 765 -24.20 -2.54 -36.74
N GLY A 766 -23.51 -2.10 -35.69
CA GLY A 766 -23.81 -2.45 -34.30
C GLY A 766 -25.03 -1.69 -33.78
N SER A 767 -25.74 -2.28 -32.81
CA SER A 767 -26.88 -1.65 -32.16
C SER A 767 -26.55 -1.32 -30.70
N PHE A 768 -26.84 -0.09 -30.29
CA PHE A 768 -26.82 0.32 -28.90
C PHE A 768 -28.23 0.53 -28.37
N SER A 769 -28.53 -0.05 -27.20
CA SER A 769 -29.72 0.27 -26.43
C SER A 769 -29.38 1.22 -25.27
N LEU A 770 -30.28 2.13 -24.92
CA LEU A 770 -30.11 2.98 -23.74
C LEU A 770 -30.60 2.24 -22.50
N LYS A 771 -29.83 2.30 -21.42
CA LYS A 771 -30.33 1.98 -20.08
C LYS A 771 -30.91 3.25 -19.46
N GLY A 772 -32.22 3.42 -19.61
CA GLY A 772 -32.94 4.61 -19.17
C GLY A 772 -33.33 4.57 -17.69
N ASN A 773 -33.84 5.69 -17.20
CA ASN A 773 -34.53 5.80 -15.93
C ASN A 773 -35.97 5.28 -16.01
N TYR A 774 -36.62 5.42 -17.18
CA TYR A 774 -37.97 4.92 -17.44
C TYR A 774 -38.17 4.65 -18.94
N SER A 775 -39.34 4.11 -19.30
CA SER A 775 -39.75 3.88 -20.69
C SER A 775 -40.79 4.91 -21.14
N PHE A 776 -40.60 5.51 -22.31
CA PHE A 776 -41.50 6.47 -22.93
C PHE A 776 -41.75 6.07 -24.39
N GLU A 777 -43.02 5.84 -24.75
CA GLU A 777 -43.42 5.38 -26.10
C GLU A 777 -42.74 4.06 -26.55
N GLY A 778 -42.32 3.22 -25.60
CA GLY A 778 -41.60 1.96 -25.87
C GLY A 778 -40.07 2.07 -25.86
N ASP A 779 -39.53 3.29 -25.85
CA ASP A 779 -38.10 3.56 -25.82
C ASP A 779 -37.62 3.90 -24.40
N GLN A 780 -36.40 3.53 -24.07
CA GLN A 780 -35.77 3.92 -22.81
C GLN A 780 -35.38 5.41 -22.86
N ALA A 781 -35.60 6.12 -21.76
CA ALA A 781 -35.28 7.53 -21.61
C ALA A 781 -34.46 7.79 -20.34
N VAL A 782 -33.41 8.61 -20.43
CA VAL A 782 -32.61 9.09 -19.29
C VAL A 782 -33.02 10.52 -18.92
N VAL A 783 -33.12 10.82 -17.63
CA VAL A 783 -33.53 12.14 -17.12
C VAL A 783 -32.30 13.04 -16.97
N GLY A 784 -32.43 14.28 -17.46
CA GLY A 784 -31.55 15.39 -17.14
C GLY A 784 -32.41 16.58 -16.71
N GLY A 785 -32.53 16.81 -15.41
CA GLY A 785 -33.36 17.87 -14.83
C GLY A 785 -34.81 17.83 -15.31
N ALA A 786 -35.28 18.89 -15.97
CA ALA A 786 -36.68 18.94 -16.45
C ALA A 786 -36.97 18.04 -17.65
N TYR A 787 -35.94 17.57 -18.33
CA TYR A 787 -36.04 16.92 -19.62
C TYR A 787 -35.66 15.44 -19.52
N ALA A 788 -36.19 14.63 -20.43
CA ALA A 788 -35.70 13.29 -20.67
C ALA A 788 -35.17 13.15 -22.09
N TYR A 789 -34.20 12.24 -22.26
CA TYR A 789 -33.47 12.04 -23.50
C TYR A 789 -33.56 10.58 -23.91
N ARG A 790 -33.86 10.34 -25.19
CA ARG A 790 -33.82 9.02 -25.82
C ARG A 790 -32.60 8.91 -26.71
N LEU A 791 -32.23 7.68 -27.02
CA LEU A 791 -31.08 7.37 -27.85
C LEU A 791 -31.49 7.22 -29.31
N TYR A 792 -30.77 7.88 -30.20
CA TYR A 792 -30.98 7.80 -31.64
C TYR A 792 -29.67 7.56 -32.37
N GLN A 793 -29.73 6.74 -33.41
CA GLN A 793 -28.66 6.63 -34.40
C GLN A 793 -28.88 7.67 -35.50
N GLY A 794 -27.83 8.41 -35.87
CA GLY A 794 -27.89 9.48 -36.84
C GLY A 794 -28.21 10.85 -36.23
N GLY A 795 -27.48 11.87 -36.67
CA GLY A 795 -27.81 13.28 -36.39
C GLY A 795 -29.08 13.71 -37.13
N THR A 796 -29.74 14.80 -36.70
CA THR A 796 -30.90 15.33 -37.46
C THR A 796 -30.45 16.01 -38.75
N SER A 797 -29.30 16.68 -38.71
CA SER A 797 -28.65 17.32 -39.85
C SER A 797 -27.88 16.32 -40.72
N THR A 798 -27.41 15.23 -40.11
CA THR A 798 -26.63 14.15 -40.76
C THR A 798 -27.19 12.75 -40.45
N PRO A 799 -28.39 12.37 -40.93
CA PRO A 799 -29.05 11.11 -40.55
C PRO A 799 -28.31 9.82 -40.92
N GLY A 800 -27.27 9.91 -41.75
CA GLY A 800 -26.44 8.78 -42.20
C GLY A 800 -24.99 8.80 -41.69
N ASP A 801 -24.67 9.63 -40.69
CA ASP A 801 -23.31 9.66 -40.11
C ASP A 801 -22.97 8.38 -39.33
N GLY A 802 -23.98 7.63 -38.86
CA GLY A 802 -23.78 6.40 -38.09
C GLY A 802 -23.48 6.65 -36.60
N ASP A 803 -23.43 7.90 -36.17
CA ASP A 803 -23.17 8.33 -34.80
C ASP A 803 -24.40 8.12 -33.90
N TRP A 804 -24.21 8.16 -32.58
CA TRP A 804 -25.30 8.00 -31.61
C TRP A 804 -25.45 9.21 -30.71
N TYR A 805 -26.70 9.70 -30.63
CA TYR A 805 -27.06 10.95 -29.98
C TYR A 805 -28.16 10.74 -28.94
N LEU A 806 -28.06 11.46 -27.82
CA LEU A 806 -29.16 11.63 -26.87
C LEU A 806 -29.99 12.83 -27.28
N ARG A 807 -31.29 12.65 -27.52
CA ARG A 807 -32.20 13.75 -27.88
C ARG A 807 -33.40 13.85 -26.94
N SER A 808 -33.68 15.06 -26.48
CA SER A 808 -34.94 15.44 -25.83
C SER A 808 -35.92 15.98 -26.88
N ALA A 809 -36.63 15.07 -27.54
CA ALA A 809 -37.66 15.36 -28.54
C ALA A 809 -38.68 14.21 -28.63
N LEU A 810 -39.91 14.49 -29.04
CA LEU A 810 -40.99 13.50 -29.28
C LEU A 810 -40.81 12.73 -30.61
N ILE A 811 -41.34 11.51 -30.75
CA ILE A 811 -41.16 10.66 -31.95
C ILE A 811 -41.95 11.20 -33.16
N ASP A 812 -43.22 11.58 -32.94
CA ASP A 812 -44.18 11.91 -34.00
C ASP A 812 -44.36 13.43 -34.25
N GLY A 813 -43.55 14.28 -33.61
CA GLY A 813 -43.58 15.72 -33.87
C GLY A 813 -42.95 16.05 -35.21
N SER A 814 -43.74 16.55 -36.17
CA SER A 814 -43.25 17.05 -37.46
C SER A 814 -42.36 18.30 -37.28
N GLY A 815 -41.09 18.10 -36.91
CA GLY A 815 -40.04 19.13 -36.86
C GLY A 815 -39.37 19.32 -35.48
N PRO A 816 -38.22 20.02 -35.44
CA PRO A 816 -37.59 20.44 -34.20
C PRO A 816 -38.51 21.47 -33.52
N GLY A 817 -39.09 21.12 -32.37
CA GLY A 817 -40.02 22.04 -31.72
C GLY A 817 -40.46 21.68 -30.31
N THR A 818 -40.84 20.42 -30.04
CA THR A 818 -41.40 20.04 -28.74
C THR A 818 -40.40 19.24 -27.90
N PRO A 819 -39.99 19.72 -26.70
CA PRO A 819 -39.11 18.98 -25.82
C PRO A 819 -39.80 17.74 -25.24
N LEU A 820 -38.99 16.74 -24.88
CA LEU A 820 -39.46 15.62 -24.06
C LEU A 820 -39.19 15.97 -22.59
N TYR A 821 -40.25 16.33 -21.86
CA TYR A 821 -40.16 16.55 -20.41
C TYR A 821 -40.08 15.23 -19.64
N GLN A 822 -39.51 15.26 -18.44
CA GLN A 822 -39.46 14.09 -17.57
C GLN A 822 -40.85 13.69 -17.04
N ALA A 823 -41.01 12.40 -16.70
CA ALA A 823 -42.29 11.81 -16.30
C ALA A 823 -42.95 12.43 -15.05
N GLY A 824 -42.21 13.17 -14.23
CA GLY A 824 -42.75 13.91 -13.07
C GLY A 824 -43.20 15.34 -13.36
N ALA A 825 -42.77 15.93 -14.49
CA ALA A 825 -43.04 17.33 -14.80
C ALA A 825 -44.55 17.69 -14.79
N PRO A 826 -45.47 16.87 -15.34
CA PRO A 826 -46.90 17.16 -15.29
C PRO A 826 -47.48 17.22 -13.87
N LEU A 827 -46.99 16.35 -12.97
CA LEU A 827 -47.46 16.30 -11.58
C LEU A 827 -47.03 17.56 -10.83
N TYR A 828 -45.78 17.98 -10.98
CA TYR A 828 -45.28 19.19 -10.32
C TYR A 828 -46.02 20.45 -10.82
N GLU A 829 -46.33 20.50 -12.12
CA GLU A 829 -47.09 21.60 -12.73
C GLU A 829 -48.52 21.69 -12.18
N ALA A 830 -49.21 20.55 -11.99
CA ALA A 830 -50.57 20.49 -11.47
C ALA A 830 -50.66 20.66 -9.95
N TYR A 831 -49.56 20.40 -9.21
CA TYR A 831 -49.57 20.24 -7.75
C TYR A 831 -50.20 21.41 -6.99
N ALA A 832 -49.77 22.64 -7.25
CA ALA A 832 -50.34 23.82 -6.60
C ALA A 832 -51.82 24.02 -6.95
N GLY A 833 -52.19 23.80 -8.22
CA GLY A 833 -53.58 23.90 -8.69
C GLY A 833 -54.51 22.90 -8.00
N VAL A 834 -54.03 21.68 -7.73
CA VAL A 834 -54.76 20.66 -6.97
C VAL A 834 -55.01 21.12 -5.53
N LEU A 835 -53.98 21.60 -4.83
CA LEU A 835 -54.13 22.09 -3.46
C LEU A 835 -54.99 23.36 -3.36
N GLN A 836 -54.95 24.20 -4.39
CA GLN A 836 -55.79 25.39 -4.52
C GLN A 836 -57.29 25.04 -4.50
N THR A 837 -57.70 23.88 -5.03
CA THR A 837 -59.10 23.42 -4.97
C THR A 837 -59.57 23.17 -3.54
N PHE A 838 -58.67 22.76 -2.64
CA PHE A 838 -58.96 22.53 -1.24
C PHE A 838 -58.95 23.84 -0.41
N ASN A 839 -58.18 24.84 -0.85
CA ASN A 839 -57.99 26.11 -0.14
C ASN A 839 -59.08 27.17 -0.43
N GLN A 840 -60.10 26.85 -1.22
CA GLN A 840 -61.18 27.79 -1.55
C GLN A 840 -62.08 28.11 -0.34
N LEU A 841 -62.53 29.36 -0.26
CA LEU A 841 -63.50 29.83 0.73
C LEU A 841 -64.93 29.64 0.21
N GLY A 842 -65.80 29.13 1.08
CA GLY A 842 -67.23 29.03 0.81
C GLY A 842 -67.95 30.39 0.98
N THR A 843 -69.21 30.44 0.59
CA THR A 843 -70.10 31.58 0.83
C THR A 843 -70.64 31.56 2.26
N LEU A 844 -71.19 32.68 2.73
CA LEU A 844 -71.88 32.76 4.02
C LEU A 844 -72.98 31.68 4.13
N GLN A 845 -73.78 31.52 3.07
CA GLN A 845 -74.91 30.59 3.04
C GLN A 845 -74.46 29.12 3.01
N GLN A 846 -73.36 28.83 2.31
CA GLN A 846 -72.73 27.50 2.33
C GLN A 846 -72.16 27.16 3.71
N ARG A 847 -71.56 28.13 4.41
CA ARG A 847 -70.92 27.90 5.71
C ARG A 847 -71.96 27.64 6.80
N LEU A 848 -73.06 28.39 6.78
CA LEU A 848 -73.91 28.53 7.97
C LEU A 848 -75.41 28.30 7.72
N GLY A 849 -75.81 28.06 6.47
CA GLY A 849 -77.21 28.02 6.07
C GLY A 849 -77.89 29.38 6.20
N ASN A 850 -79.22 29.38 6.12
CA ASN A 850 -80.01 30.58 6.31
C ASN A 850 -80.10 30.96 7.80
N ARG A 851 -79.63 32.17 8.15
CA ARG A 851 -79.63 32.71 9.54
C ARG A 851 -80.61 33.85 9.78
N SER A 852 -81.24 34.31 8.70
CA SER A 852 -82.20 35.40 8.68
C SER A 852 -83.55 34.87 8.26
N TRP A 853 -84.54 34.98 9.15
CA TRP A 853 -85.91 34.57 8.90
C TRP A 853 -86.81 35.80 8.89
N THR A 854 -87.84 35.80 8.05
CA THR A 854 -88.89 36.82 8.08
C THR A 854 -89.60 36.80 9.43
N VAL A 855 -89.68 37.95 10.10
CA VAL A 855 -90.43 38.11 11.35
C VAL A 855 -91.80 38.72 11.01
N GLU A 856 -92.89 38.10 11.48
CA GLU A 856 -94.22 38.70 11.33
C GLU A 856 -94.34 39.96 12.20
N ALA A 857 -94.58 41.12 11.58
CA ALA A 857 -94.86 42.37 12.30
C ALA A 857 -96.22 42.29 13.00
N GLN A 858 -96.27 42.64 14.30
CA GLN A 858 -97.53 42.91 15.00
C GLN A 858 -98.08 44.28 14.57
N GLY A 859 -98.80 44.34 13.44
CA GLY A 859 -99.48 45.57 13.00
C GLY A 859 -100.04 45.47 11.57
N ALA A 860 -101.15 46.16 11.31
CA ALA A 860 -101.93 46.05 10.07
C ALA A 860 -101.39 46.88 8.86
N ASP A 861 -100.12 47.29 8.86
CA ASP A 861 -99.52 47.96 7.70
C ASP A 861 -97.99 47.76 7.68
N GLY A 862 -97.48 47.15 6.61
CA GLY A 862 -96.05 47.07 6.30
C GLY A 862 -95.34 45.76 6.64
N VAL A 863 -94.81 45.10 5.60
CA VAL A 863 -93.70 44.15 5.69
C VAL A 863 -92.57 44.82 6.48
N SER A 864 -92.11 44.23 7.59
CA SER A 864 -90.94 44.74 8.30
C SER A 864 -89.66 44.27 7.63
N ASP A 865 -88.83 45.20 7.16
CA ASP A 865 -87.48 44.95 6.64
C ASP A 865 -86.43 44.73 7.76
N GLU A 866 -86.87 44.57 9.02
CA GLU A 866 -85.98 44.19 10.12
C GLU A 866 -85.54 42.72 9.97
N VAL A 867 -84.37 42.54 9.37
CA VAL A 867 -83.67 41.26 9.29
C VAL A 867 -82.68 41.17 10.44
N ARG A 868 -82.96 40.36 11.47
CA ARG A 868 -82.00 40.05 12.54
C ARG A 868 -81.49 38.62 12.39
N ALA A 869 -80.21 38.43 12.66
CA ALA A 869 -79.67 37.09 12.78
C ALA A 869 -80.12 36.45 14.09
N GLU A 870 -80.21 35.13 14.11
CA GLU A 870 -80.52 34.38 15.33
C GLU A 870 -79.46 34.60 16.42
N ALA A 871 -79.82 35.26 17.53
CA ALA A 871 -78.94 35.48 18.68
C ALA A 871 -78.69 34.20 19.50
N GLY A 872 -77.43 33.89 19.86
CA GLY A 872 -77.02 32.73 20.68
C GLY A 872 -75.60 32.24 20.38
N ILE A 873 -75.14 31.18 21.07
CA ILE A 873 -73.91 30.47 20.69
C ILE A 873 -74.29 29.32 19.76
N GLY A 874 -73.74 29.30 18.55
CA GLY A 874 -74.00 28.26 17.56
C GLY A 874 -72.82 27.32 17.42
N LEU A 875 -72.97 26.06 17.81
CA LEU A 875 -72.02 25.00 17.43
C LEU A 875 -72.45 24.40 16.10
N TRP A 876 -71.52 24.23 15.17
CA TRP A 876 -71.83 23.67 13.86
C TRP A 876 -70.76 22.70 13.38
N GLY A 877 -71.18 21.76 12.54
CA GLY A 877 -70.31 20.85 11.81
C GLY A 877 -70.79 20.75 10.37
N ARG A 878 -69.86 20.71 9.42
CA ARG A 878 -70.15 20.67 7.99
C ARG A 878 -69.19 19.72 7.27
N ILE A 879 -69.74 18.88 6.40
CA ILE A 879 -68.96 18.12 5.43
C ILE A 879 -69.16 18.71 4.04
N GLU A 880 -68.08 18.84 3.30
CA GLU A 880 -68.03 19.32 1.93
C GLU A 880 -67.30 18.28 1.09
N GLY A 881 -67.81 17.98 -0.09
CA GLY A 881 -67.13 17.16 -1.09
C GLY A 881 -67.19 17.84 -2.45
N THR A 882 -66.06 17.89 -3.15
CA THR A 882 -65.98 18.42 -4.51
C THR A 882 -65.29 17.42 -5.42
N SER A 883 -65.91 17.11 -6.56
CA SER A 883 -65.27 16.43 -7.69
C SER A 883 -65.13 17.44 -8.82
N GLY A 884 -63.96 17.54 -9.43
CA GLY A 884 -63.72 18.44 -10.55
C GLY A 884 -62.76 17.87 -11.56
N SER A 885 -62.94 18.28 -12.81
CA SER A 885 -62.07 17.99 -13.94
C SER A 885 -61.56 19.32 -14.47
N TYR A 886 -60.24 19.44 -14.62
CA TYR A 886 -59.58 20.67 -15.05
C TYR A 886 -58.71 20.37 -16.27
N ASP A 887 -59.04 21.05 -17.36
CA ASP A 887 -58.23 21.14 -18.57
C ASP A 887 -57.71 22.59 -18.67
N PRO A 888 -56.52 22.87 -18.13
CA PRO A 888 -55.97 24.23 -18.09
C PRO A 888 -55.83 24.80 -19.50
N ARG A 889 -56.31 26.04 -19.69
CA ARG A 889 -56.17 26.79 -20.94
C ARG A 889 -54.73 26.86 -21.44
N ASN A 890 -53.78 27.02 -20.51
CA ASN A 890 -52.36 26.99 -20.82
C ASN A 890 -51.67 26.01 -19.87
N SER A 891 -50.96 25.05 -20.42
CA SER A 891 -50.12 24.12 -19.67
C SER A 891 -48.83 23.87 -20.43
N THR A 892 -47.69 23.90 -19.73
CA THR A 892 -46.36 23.67 -20.30
C THR A 892 -46.18 22.22 -20.72
N THR A 893 -46.69 21.30 -19.91
CA THR A 893 -46.65 19.86 -20.16
C THR A 893 -47.97 19.33 -20.70
N THR A 894 -48.90 20.19 -21.13
CA THR A 894 -50.25 19.80 -21.58
C THR A 894 -50.94 18.87 -20.57
N ALA A 895 -50.84 19.20 -19.28
CA ALA A 895 -51.38 18.43 -18.18
C ALA A 895 -52.85 18.78 -17.94
N SER A 896 -53.71 17.77 -17.91
CA SER A 896 -55.05 17.83 -17.35
C SER A 896 -55.12 17.03 -16.05
N TYR A 897 -56.05 17.37 -15.17
CA TYR A 897 -56.16 16.69 -13.89
C TYR A 897 -57.59 16.64 -13.35
N ASP A 898 -57.94 15.48 -12.78
CA ASP A 898 -59.21 15.23 -12.13
C ASP A 898 -59.00 15.21 -10.61
N THR A 899 -59.72 16.06 -9.88
CA THR A 899 -59.61 16.18 -8.41
C THR A 899 -60.82 15.59 -7.70
N SER A 900 -60.57 14.99 -6.54
CA SER A 900 -61.57 14.60 -5.56
C SER A 900 -61.17 15.15 -4.19
N THR A 901 -62.07 15.92 -3.58
CA THR A 901 -61.86 16.51 -2.26
C THR A 901 -62.97 16.10 -1.31
N TRP A 902 -62.61 15.90 -0.04
CA TRP A 902 -63.57 15.92 1.06
C TRP A 902 -63.00 16.70 2.23
N LYS A 903 -63.84 17.50 2.89
CA LYS A 903 -63.45 18.39 3.99
C LYS A 903 -64.51 18.36 5.08
N LEU A 904 -64.07 18.05 6.30
CA LEU A 904 -64.86 18.19 7.52
C LEU A 904 -64.47 19.47 8.23
N GLN A 905 -65.46 20.31 8.55
CA GLN A 905 -65.29 21.54 9.32
C GLN A 905 -66.16 21.47 10.58
N THR A 906 -65.61 21.90 11.71
CA THR A 906 -66.36 22.05 12.96
C THR A 906 -66.06 23.41 13.56
N GLY A 907 -67.09 24.13 13.96
CA GLY A 907 -66.93 25.50 14.41
C GLY A 907 -67.93 25.94 15.45
N ALA A 908 -67.65 27.10 16.01
CA ALA A 908 -68.48 27.78 16.99
C ALA A 908 -68.58 29.25 16.60
N ASP A 909 -69.81 29.77 16.63
CA ASP A 909 -70.10 31.18 16.40
C ASP A 909 -70.73 31.81 17.63
N MET A 910 -70.42 33.08 17.85
CA MET A 910 -70.91 33.87 18.97
C MET A 910 -71.27 35.28 18.51
N LEU A 911 -72.39 35.80 19.03
CA LEU A 911 -72.75 37.22 18.89
C LEU A 911 -71.75 38.07 19.69
N LEU A 912 -70.99 38.92 18.99
CA LEU A 912 -69.98 39.81 19.56
C LEU A 912 -70.55 41.19 19.93
N SER A 913 -71.49 41.70 19.12
CA SER A 913 -72.14 42.98 19.36
C SER A 913 -73.55 42.99 18.76
N ASP A 914 -74.48 43.64 19.46
CA ASP A 914 -75.84 43.93 19.00
C ASP A 914 -76.14 45.41 19.24
N SER A 915 -76.52 46.14 18.19
CA SER A 915 -76.75 47.58 18.24
C SER A 915 -77.78 48.00 17.21
N ALA A 916 -78.22 49.26 17.26
CA ALA A 916 -79.09 49.83 16.22
C ALA A 916 -78.46 49.83 14.81
N ALA A 917 -77.13 49.71 14.71
CA ALA A 917 -76.45 49.57 13.44
C ALA A 917 -76.52 48.14 12.87
N GLY A 918 -76.79 47.12 13.70
CA GLY A 918 -76.81 45.71 13.29
C GLY A 918 -76.13 44.77 14.29
N GLN A 919 -76.05 43.49 13.92
CA GLN A 919 -75.45 42.41 14.71
C GLN A 919 -74.12 41.95 14.11
N LEU A 920 -73.09 41.83 14.95
CA LEU A 920 -71.77 41.30 14.57
C LEU A 920 -71.58 39.93 15.23
N ILE A 921 -71.30 38.91 14.42
CA ILE A 921 -71.05 37.53 14.83
C ILE A 921 -69.61 37.17 14.51
N GLY A 922 -68.90 36.59 15.47
CA GLY A 922 -67.57 36.02 15.26
C GLY A 922 -67.62 34.51 15.32
N GLY A 923 -66.87 33.85 14.44
CA GLY A 923 -66.79 32.40 14.37
C GLY A 923 -65.35 31.90 14.30
N VAL A 924 -65.09 30.73 14.89
CA VAL A 924 -63.84 29.98 14.74
C VAL A 924 -64.16 28.54 14.35
N ALA A 925 -63.36 27.94 13.47
CA ALA A 925 -63.54 26.56 13.06
C ALA A 925 -62.21 25.83 12.84
N PHE A 926 -62.22 24.53 13.13
CA PHE A 926 -61.19 23.57 12.75
C PHE A 926 -61.61 22.83 11.50
N GLN A 927 -60.66 22.46 10.65
CA GLN A 927 -60.93 21.69 9.45
C GLN A 927 -59.89 20.61 9.19
N TYR A 928 -60.35 19.47 8.67
CA TYR A 928 -59.54 18.33 8.25
C TYR A 928 -60.15 17.72 7.00
N GLY A 929 -59.31 17.27 6.07
CA GLY A 929 -59.78 16.58 4.87
C GLY A 929 -58.63 16.09 3.99
N THR A 930 -58.99 15.54 2.84
CA THR A 930 -58.01 15.13 1.83
C THR A 930 -58.38 15.68 0.46
N VAL A 931 -57.37 15.86 -0.36
CA VAL A 931 -57.49 16.10 -1.80
C VAL A 931 -56.64 15.06 -2.51
N SER A 932 -57.23 14.36 -3.47
CA SER A 932 -56.53 13.47 -4.38
C SER A 932 -56.74 13.96 -5.81
N ALA A 933 -55.75 13.77 -6.68
CA ALA A 933 -55.87 14.09 -8.09
C ALA A 933 -55.18 13.06 -8.98
N ASP A 934 -55.84 12.70 -10.07
CA ASP A 934 -55.25 11.94 -11.18
C ASP A 934 -54.79 12.93 -12.26
N VAL A 935 -53.49 12.96 -12.55
CA VAL A 935 -52.87 13.86 -13.54
C VAL A 935 -52.55 13.07 -14.80
N SER A 936 -52.90 13.63 -15.96
CA SER A 936 -52.65 13.06 -17.27
C SER A 936 -52.00 14.07 -18.20
N SER A 937 -50.97 13.65 -18.92
CA SER A 937 -50.25 14.45 -19.90
C SER A 937 -49.63 13.52 -20.96
N LEU A 938 -49.31 14.08 -22.12
CA LEU A 938 -48.48 13.41 -23.12
C LEU A 938 -47.14 12.92 -22.55
N PHE A 939 -46.55 13.62 -21.58
CA PHE A 939 -45.24 13.32 -21.02
C PHE A 939 -45.29 12.32 -19.86
N GLY A 940 -46.46 12.13 -19.26
CA GLY A 940 -46.66 11.14 -18.22
C GLY A 940 -47.96 11.33 -17.45
N SER A 941 -48.30 10.31 -16.67
CA SER A 941 -49.44 10.29 -15.77
C SER A 941 -49.02 9.87 -14.37
N GLY A 942 -49.86 10.20 -13.39
CA GLY A 942 -49.64 9.86 -12.00
C GLY A 942 -50.71 10.45 -11.09
N SER A 943 -50.49 10.33 -9.78
CA SER A 943 -51.41 10.84 -8.77
C SER A 943 -50.74 11.82 -7.81
N ILE A 944 -51.55 12.71 -7.27
CA ILE A 944 -51.20 13.64 -6.19
C ILE A 944 -52.19 13.40 -5.07
N ASP A 945 -51.70 12.96 -3.91
CA ASP A 945 -52.51 12.70 -2.74
C ASP A 945 -52.06 13.62 -1.61
N SER A 946 -52.99 14.34 -0.97
CA SER A 946 -52.65 15.22 0.12
C SER A 946 -53.68 15.24 1.24
N THR A 947 -53.18 15.30 2.46
CA THR A 947 -53.98 15.58 3.66
C THR A 947 -53.86 17.06 4.02
N GLY A 948 -54.98 17.68 4.42
CA GLY A 948 -55.04 19.08 4.80
C GLY A 948 -55.64 19.23 6.20
N THR A 949 -54.93 19.91 7.10
CA THR A 949 -55.40 20.27 8.44
C THR A 949 -55.35 21.78 8.61
N GLY A 950 -56.40 22.42 9.11
CA GLY A 950 -56.41 23.89 9.17
C GLY A 950 -57.32 24.49 10.23
N VAL A 951 -57.21 25.81 10.36
CA VAL A 951 -58.04 26.64 11.24
C VAL A 951 -58.58 27.81 10.44
N SER A 952 -59.85 28.16 10.65
CA SER A 952 -60.50 29.31 10.04
C SER A 952 -61.20 30.19 11.06
N GLY A 953 -61.35 31.47 10.72
CA GLY A 953 -62.08 32.46 11.47
C GLY A 953 -63.03 33.23 10.55
N SER A 954 -64.13 33.73 11.11
CA SER A 954 -65.08 34.56 10.37
C SER A 954 -65.64 35.70 11.21
N LEU A 955 -65.96 36.81 10.54
CA LEU A 955 -66.75 37.91 11.10
C LEU A 955 -67.89 38.21 10.15
N THR A 956 -69.12 38.04 10.63
CA THR A 956 -70.34 38.30 9.87
C THR A 956 -71.14 39.42 10.53
N TRP A 957 -71.35 40.51 9.79
CA TRP A 957 -72.20 41.62 10.19
C TRP A 957 -73.51 41.59 9.41
N TYR A 958 -74.63 41.62 10.13
CA TYR A 958 -75.98 41.78 9.57
C TYR A 958 -76.48 43.19 9.92
N GLY A 959 -76.68 44.02 8.90
CA GLY A 959 -77.19 45.38 9.04
C GLY A 959 -78.72 45.46 8.96
N ALA A 960 -79.26 46.66 9.18
CA ALA A 960 -80.68 46.93 8.95
C ALA A 960 -81.03 46.78 7.45
N GLU A 961 -82.28 46.41 7.15
CA GLU A 961 -82.80 46.27 5.77
C GLU A 961 -82.12 45.19 4.91
N GLY A 962 -81.72 44.07 5.53
CA GLY A 962 -81.32 42.85 4.82
C GLY A 962 -79.91 42.87 4.22
N PHE A 963 -79.11 43.90 4.49
CA PHE A 963 -77.70 43.93 4.07
C PHE A 963 -76.83 43.09 5.01
N TYR A 964 -75.86 42.36 4.46
CA TYR A 964 -74.84 41.66 5.23
C TYR A 964 -73.44 41.85 4.65
N LEU A 965 -72.46 41.72 5.53
CA LEU A 965 -71.04 41.63 5.20
C LEU A 965 -70.43 40.46 5.96
N ASP A 966 -69.88 39.49 5.25
CA ASP A 966 -69.17 38.34 5.79
C ASP A 966 -67.70 38.41 5.42
N SER A 967 -66.83 38.12 6.37
CA SER A 967 -65.39 38.01 6.12
C SER A 967 -64.87 36.71 6.69
N GLN A 968 -63.95 36.08 5.97
CA GLN A 968 -63.36 34.78 6.30
C GLN A 968 -61.85 34.83 6.16
N ALA A 969 -61.16 34.12 7.05
CA ALA A 969 -59.74 33.87 6.98
C ALA A 969 -59.48 32.40 7.31
N GLN A 970 -58.60 31.72 6.58
CA GLN A 970 -58.16 30.36 6.93
C GLN A 970 -56.67 30.14 6.67
N VAL A 971 -56.09 29.21 7.43
CA VAL A 971 -54.75 28.66 7.23
C VAL A 971 -54.87 27.13 7.22
N ILE A 972 -54.25 26.46 6.25
CA ILE A 972 -54.24 25.00 6.09
C ILE A 972 -52.79 24.54 5.94
N TRP A 973 -52.39 23.53 6.69
CA TRP A 973 -51.13 22.81 6.49
C TRP A 973 -51.40 21.54 5.68
N TYR A 974 -50.58 21.33 4.66
CA TYR A 974 -50.64 20.20 3.74
C TYR A 974 -49.45 19.27 3.92
N ASP A 975 -49.73 17.98 3.77
CA ASP A 975 -48.75 16.90 3.61
C ASP A 975 -49.16 16.11 2.36
N SER A 976 -48.26 15.99 1.38
CA SER A 976 -48.60 15.44 0.06
C SER A 976 -47.58 14.42 -0.47
N ASP A 977 -48.09 13.39 -1.14
CA ASP A 977 -47.34 12.39 -1.88
C ASP A 977 -47.61 12.55 -3.38
N LEU A 978 -46.56 12.43 -4.20
CA LEU A 978 -46.66 12.46 -5.66
C LEU A 978 -46.09 11.17 -6.25
N ASP A 979 -46.91 10.44 -7.00
CA ASP A 979 -46.57 9.13 -7.56
C ASP A 979 -46.67 9.15 -9.09
N SER A 980 -45.58 8.83 -9.80
CA SER A 980 -45.57 8.77 -11.27
C SER A 980 -45.82 7.35 -11.76
N ALA A 981 -46.96 7.14 -12.42
CA ALA A 981 -47.27 5.87 -13.07
C ALA A 981 -46.35 5.61 -14.28
N THR A 982 -45.98 6.66 -15.03
CA THR A 982 -45.10 6.57 -16.20
C THR A 982 -43.67 6.20 -15.83
N ALA A 983 -43.14 6.74 -14.72
CA ALA A 983 -41.83 6.33 -14.21
C ALA A 983 -41.90 5.01 -13.42
N GLY A 984 -43.09 4.60 -12.97
CA GLY A 984 -43.29 3.43 -12.11
C GLY A 984 -42.71 3.61 -10.71
N GLN A 985 -42.62 4.84 -10.21
CA GLN A 985 -42.03 5.15 -8.90
C GLN A 985 -42.63 6.40 -8.26
N ARG A 986 -42.50 6.48 -6.92
CA ARG A 986 -42.79 7.67 -6.13
C ARG A 986 -41.77 8.78 -6.42
N LEU A 987 -42.25 10.00 -6.65
CA LEU A 987 -41.41 11.15 -6.95
C LEU A 987 -40.97 11.89 -5.68
N VAL A 988 -41.90 12.06 -4.75
CA VAL A 988 -41.68 12.64 -3.42
C VAL A 988 -42.70 12.05 -2.43
N ASP A 989 -42.28 11.90 -1.18
CA ASP A 989 -43.06 11.38 -0.05
C ASP A 989 -43.07 12.45 1.06
N GLY A 990 -44.24 12.85 1.55
CA GLY A 990 -44.39 13.84 2.63
C GLY A 990 -43.95 15.27 2.29
N SER A 991 -44.28 15.74 1.08
CA SER A 991 -44.06 17.14 0.67
C SER A 991 -44.99 18.07 1.46
N ASN A 992 -44.42 19.05 2.17
CA ASN A 992 -45.18 19.96 3.03
C ASN A 992 -45.58 21.25 2.30
N GLY A 993 -46.68 21.86 2.75
CA GLY A 993 -47.14 23.16 2.24
C GLY A 993 -48.08 23.87 3.20
N VAL A 994 -48.30 25.17 2.97
CA VAL A 994 -49.24 26.00 3.72
C VAL A 994 -50.14 26.79 2.76
N GLY A 995 -51.44 26.63 2.92
CA GLY A 995 -52.47 27.41 2.24
C GLY A 995 -52.99 28.55 3.10
N TYR A 996 -53.12 29.73 2.51
CA TYR A 996 -53.78 30.89 3.09
C TYR A 996 -55.00 31.26 2.25
N ALA A 997 -56.10 31.68 2.89
CA ALA A 997 -57.18 32.34 2.16
C ALA A 997 -57.86 33.42 2.99
N LEU A 998 -58.22 34.51 2.33
CA LEU A 998 -58.89 35.68 2.88
C LEU A 998 -60.03 36.07 1.94
N GLY A 999 -61.24 36.22 2.47
CA GLY A 999 -62.40 36.54 1.65
C GLY A 999 -63.34 37.52 2.34
N VAL A 1000 -64.00 38.34 1.52
CA VAL A 1000 -65.10 39.20 1.93
C VAL A 1000 -66.27 39.00 0.98
N GLU A 1001 -67.46 38.80 1.53
CA GLU A 1001 -68.72 38.67 0.82
C GLU A 1001 -69.70 39.70 1.34
N ALA A 1002 -70.37 40.42 0.44
CA ALA A 1002 -71.46 41.31 0.76
C ALA A 1002 -72.70 40.91 -0.01
N GLY A 1003 -73.87 41.04 0.61
CA GLY A 1003 -75.13 40.82 -0.08
C GLY A 1003 -76.23 41.68 0.51
N LYS A 1004 -77.30 41.85 -0.27
CA LYS A 1004 -78.50 42.54 0.19
C LYS A 1004 -79.71 41.70 -0.14
N ARG A 1005 -80.40 41.22 0.89
CA ARG A 1005 -81.69 40.56 0.75
C ARG A 1005 -82.77 41.58 0.42
N ILE A 1006 -83.53 41.33 -0.63
CA ILE A 1006 -84.64 42.16 -1.09
C ILE A 1006 -85.91 41.31 -0.98
N MET A 1007 -86.82 41.71 -0.11
CA MET A 1007 -88.11 41.03 0.03
C MET A 1007 -88.99 41.30 -1.20
N LEU A 1008 -89.52 40.23 -1.81
CA LEU A 1008 -90.50 40.32 -2.91
C LEU A 1008 -91.93 40.21 -2.35
N ASP A 1009 -92.11 39.26 -1.44
CA ASP A 1009 -93.31 39.05 -0.61
C ASP A 1009 -92.89 38.34 0.70
N PRO A 1010 -93.78 38.07 1.67
CA PRO A 1010 -93.40 37.46 2.95
C PRO A 1010 -92.68 36.10 2.85
N SER A 1011 -92.84 35.37 1.74
CA SER A 1011 -92.24 34.06 1.49
C SER A 1011 -91.11 34.08 0.47
N TRP A 1012 -91.04 35.07 -0.43
CA TRP A 1012 -90.02 35.16 -1.48
C TRP A 1012 -89.06 36.33 -1.27
N SER A 1013 -87.76 36.06 -1.44
CA SER A 1013 -86.74 37.11 -1.47
C SER A 1013 -85.71 36.88 -2.57
N LEU A 1014 -85.13 37.97 -3.05
CA LEU A 1014 -84.04 37.97 -4.00
C LEU A 1014 -82.79 38.55 -3.31
N THR A 1015 -81.65 37.87 -3.43
CA THR A 1015 -80.40 38.29 -2.79
C THR A 1015 -79.28 38.40 -3.82
N PRO A 1016 -79.02 39.60 -4.38
CA PRO A 1016 -77.75 39.88 -5.02
C PRO A 1016 -76.60 39.79 -4.00
N GLN A 1017 -75.52 39.12 -4.40
CA GLN A 1017 -74.33 38.86 -3.59
C GLN A 1017 -73.07 39.11 -4.43
N ALA A 1018 -72.03 39.62 -3.79
CA ALA A 1018 -70.71 39.76 -4.38
C ALA A 1018 -69.66 39.29 -3.37
N GLN A 1019 -68.70 38.51 -3.82
CA GLN A 1019 -67.58 38.03 -3.01
C GLN A 1019 -66.26 38.28 -3.73
N LEU A 1020 -65.24 38.64 -2.96
CA LEU A 1020 -63.86 38.67 -3.39
C LEU A 1020 -63.05 37.81 -2.42
N ALA A 1021 -62.34 36.82 -2.93
CA ALA A 1021 -61.54 35.89 -2.14
C ALA A 1021 -60.13 35.78 -2.73
N TRP A 1022 -59.13 36.15 -1.94
CA TRP A 1022 -57.73 35.88 -2.25
C TRP A 1022 -57.30 34.57 -1.57
N SER A 1023 -56.51 33.77 -2.26
CA SER A 1023 -55.94 32.54 -1.71
C SER A 1023 -54.58 32.27 -2.32
N SER A 1024 -53.68 31.70 -1.53
CA SER A 1024 -52.32 31.35 -1.92
C SER A 1024 -51.94 30.00 -1.32
N VAL A 1025 -51.15 29.22 -2.05
CA VAL A 1025 -50.58 27.96 -1.58
C VAL A 1025 -49.05 28.03 -1.71
N ASP A 1026 -48.39 28.09 -0.57
CA ASP A 1026 -46.93 28.05 -0.46
C ASP A 1026 -46.47 26.62 -0.22
N LEU A 1027 -45.60 26.10 -1.08
CA LEU A 1027 -45.11 24.72 -1.03
C LEU A 1027 -43.61 24.70 -0.73
N ASP A 1028 -43.15 23.66 -0.03
CA ASP A 1028 -41.72 23.45 0.19
C ASP A 1028 -41.03 22.95 -1.10
N ALA A 1029 -39.82 23.44 -1.34
CA ALA A 1029 -39.00 22.97 -2.45
C ALA A 1029 -38.33 21.63 -2.11
N PHE A 1030 -38.44 20.64 -2.99
CA PHE A 1030 -37.91 19.28 -2.78
C PHE A 1030 -36.98 18.84 -3.92
N THR A 1031 -36.29 17.71 -3.73
CA THR A 1031 -35.52 17.03 -4.79
C THR A 1031 -36.24 15.73 -5.11
N ASP A 1032 -36.51 15.51 -6.39
CA ASP A 1032 -37.26 14.33 -6.82
C ASP A 1032 -36.41 13.06 -6.90
N ALA A 1033 -37.07 11.93 -7.19
CA ALA A 1033 -36.46 10.61 -7.35
C ALA A 1033 -35.38 10.53 -8.46
N PHE A 1034 -35.31 11.51 -9.38
CA PHE A 1034 -34.30 11.58 -10.43
C PHE A 1034 -33.14 12.53 -10.08
N GLY A 1035 -33.20 13.18 -8.91
CA GLY A 1035 -32.21 14.16 -8.45
C GLY A 1035 -32.44 15.58 -8.95
N ALA A 1036 -33.57 15.87 -9.61
CA ALA A 1036 -33.92 17.21 -10.06
C ALA A 1036 -34.52 18.03 -8.90
N ARG A 1037 -34.13 19.31 -8.79
CA ARG A 1037 -34.71 20.23 -7.79
C ARG A 1037 -36.03 20.79 -8.30
N VAL A 1038 -37.08 20.68 -7.49
CA VAL A 1038 -38.41 21.24 -7.74
C VAL A 1038 -38.62 22.41 -6.78
N THR A 1039 -38.84 23.60 -7.32
CA THR A 1039 -39.02 24.84 -6.55
C THR A 1039 -40.36 25.48 -6.92
N PRO A 1040 -41.32 25.51 -5.98
CA PRO A 1040 -42.61 26.16 -6.21
C PRO A 1040 -42.47 27.65 -6.56
N GLY A 1041 -43.31 28.13 -7.48
CA GLY A 1041 -43.36 29.52 -7.93
C GLY A 1041 -44.57 30.27 -7.38
N SER A 1042 -45.11 31.21 -8.18
CA SER A 1042 -46.33 31.96 -7.83
C SER A 1042 -47.56 31.05 -7.93
N ASN A 1043 -48.36 30.98 -6.86
CA ASN A 1043 -49.56 30.13 -6.75
C ASN A 1043 -50.72 30.88 -6.09
N ASP A 1044 -50.95 32.13 -6.51
CA ASP A 1044 -52.01 32.99 -5.99
C ASP A 1044 -53.28 32.91 -6.87
N SER A 1045 -54.44 33.02 -6.23
CA SER A 1045 -55.75 33.15 -6.86
C SER A 1045 -56.49 34.33 -6.25
N LEU A 1046 -57.13 35.16 -7.08
CA LEU A 1046 -58.00 36.24 -6.64
C LEU A 1046 -59.35 36.06 -7.32
N LEU A 1047 -60.25 35.36 -6.63
CA LEU A 1047 -61.55 34.98 -7.14
C LEU A 1047 -62.60 36.05 -6.81
N GLY A 1048 -63.13 36.70 -7.85
CA GLY A 1048 -64.37 37.47 -7.77
C GLY A 1048 -65.57 36.59 -8.07
N ARG A 1049 -66.66 36.73 -7.31
CA ARG A 1049 -67.94 36.05 -7.53
C ARG A 1049 -69.08 37.06 -7.49
N LEU A 1050 -69.95 37.03 -8.49
CA LEU A 1050 -71.25 37.70 -8.50
C LEU A 1050 -72.35 36.65 -8.47
N GLY A 1051 -73.18 36.69 -7.43
CA GLY A 1051 -74.27 35.74 -7.20
C GLY A 1051 -75.63 36.42 -7.20
N LEU A 1052 -76.66 35.72 -7.68
CA LEU A 1052 -78.05 36.09 -7.50
C LEU A 1052 -78.84 34.88 -7.00
N SER A 1053 -79.28 34.97 -5.74
CA SER A 1053 -80.09 33.94 -5.10
C SER A 1053 -81.57 34.30 -5.13
N LEU A 1054 -82.42 33.32 -5.43
CA LEU A 1054 -83.87 33.38 -5.24
C LEU A 1054 -84.24 32.42 -4.10
N ASP A 1055 -84.71 32.98 -3.00
CA ASP A 1055 -84.99 32.26 -1.76
C ASP A 1055 -86.50 32.20 -1.50
N HIS A 1056 -86.99 31.03 -1.09
CA HIS A 1056 -88.35 30.80 -0.62
C HIS A 1056 -88.36 30.30 0.82
N GLN A 1057 -89.03 31.04 1.70
CA GLN A 1057 -89.14 30.78 3.13
C GLN A 1057 -90.56 30.40 3.55
N SER A 1058 -90.64 29.46 4.49
CA SER A 1058 -91.89 29.01 5.10
C SER A 1058 -91.67 28.76 6.59
N GLN A 1059 -92.62 29.23 7.41
CA GLN A 1059 -92.70 28.96 8.85
C GLN A 1059 -93.73 27.87 9.10
N TRP A 1060 -93.42 26.94 10.00
CA TRP A 1060 -94.29 25.84 10.38
C TRP A 1060 -94.22 25.58 11.90
N GLN A 1061 -95.21 24.86 12.45
CA GLN A 1061 -95.21 24.43 13.84
C GLN A 1061 -95.16 22.91 13.95
N ASP A 1062 -94.39 22.38 14.90
CA ASP A 1062 -94.36 20.96 15.20
C ASP A 1062 -95.58 20.51 16.02
N ARG A 1063 -95.72 19.20 16.25
CA ARG A 1063 -96.83 18.61 17.04
C ARG A 1063 -96.88 19.07 18.50
N SER A 1064 -95.83 19.73 19.00
CA SER A 1064 -95.70 20.27 20.35
C SER A 1064 -95.88 21.80 20.39
N GLY A 1065 -96.23 22.44 19.26
CA GLY A 1065 -96.43 23.88 19.15
C GLY A 1065 -95.14 24.69 19.03
N ARG A 1066 -93.99 24.03 18.83
CA ARG A 1066 -92.70 24.71 18.64
C ARG A 1066 -92.54 25.18 17.21
N THR A 1067 -91.91 26.33 17.02
CA THR A 1067 -91.72 26.92 15.69
C THR A 1067 -90.55 26.25 14.96
N GLY A 1068 -90.69 26.08 13.66
CA GLY A 1068 -89.62 25.69 12.75
C GLY A 1068 -89.70 26.50 11.45
N HIS A 1069 -88.58 26.59 10.75
CA HIS A 1069 -88.47 27.35 9.52
C HIS A 1069 -87.80 26.53 8.42
N THR A 1070 -88.22 26.76 7.18
CA THR A 1070 -87.63 26.13 5.99
C THR A 1070 -87.27 27.21 4.98
N ASN A 1071 -86.03 27.21 4.50
CA ASN A 1071 -85.54 28.02 3.37
C ASN A 1071 -85.13 27.08 2.24
N VAL A 1072 -85.59 27.33 1.03
CA VAL A 1072 -85.11 26.67 -0.19
C VAL A 1072 -84.70 27.76 -1.16
N TYR A 1073 -83.54 27.62 -1.78
CA TYR A 1073 -83.03 28.63 -2.70
C TYR A 1073 -82.34 28.02 -3.90
N THR A 1074 -82.39 28.78 -5.00
CA THR A 1074 -81.57 28.53 -6.18
C THR A 1074 -80.68 29.74 -6.42
N ILE A 1075 -79.45 29.50 -6.85
CA ILE A 1075 -78.46 30.55 -7.01
C ILE A 1075 -77.71 30.42 -8.34
N ALA A 1076 -77.66 31.52 -9.08
CA ALA A 1076 -76.81 31.64 -10.26
C ALA A 1076 -75.58 32.47 -9.91
N ASN A 1077 -74.40 32.03 -10.35
CA ASN A 1077 -73.12 32.63 -10.02
C ASN A 1077 -72.26 32.82 -11.26
N LEU A 1078 -71.55 33.94 -11.31
CA LEU A 1078 -70.45 34.20 -12.22
C LEU A 1078 -69.17 34.34 -11.41
N TYR A 1079 -68.13 33.60 -11.77
CA TYR A 1079 -66.82 33.64 -11.11
C TYR A 1079 -65.78 34.16 -12.10
N TYR A 1080 -64.90 35.03 -11.65
CA TYR A 1080 -63.76 35.51 -12.42
C TYR A 1080 -62.49 35.49 -11.56
N ASP A 1081 -61.47 34.75 -11.97
CA ASP A 1081 -60.15 34.80 -11.34
C ASP A 1081 -59.30 35.89 -12.00
N PHE A 1082 -58.84 36.84 -11.20
CA PHE A 1082 -58.04 37.97 -11.68
C PHE A 1082 -56.56 37.59 -11.87
N GLU A 1083 -56.06 36.55 -11.20
CA GLU A 1083 -54.66 36.11 -11.28
C GLU A 1083 -54.36 35.22 -12.50
N ASP A 1084 -53.08 35.05 -12.83
CA ASP A 1084 -52.65 34.48 -14.11
C ASP A 1084 -52.30 32.97 -14.10
N GLY A 1085 -52.39 32.28 -12.96
CA GLY A 1085 -52.20 30.82 -12.84
C GLY A 1085 -51.11 30.41 -11.84
N SER A 1086 -50.74 29.12 -11.83
CA SER A 1086 -49.66 28.55 -11.00
C SER A 1086 -48.37 28.34 -11.79
N SER A 1087 -47.24 28.36 -11.09
CA SER A 1087 -45.92 28.08 -11.68
C SER A 1087 -45.03 27.27 -10.75
N VAL A 1088 -44.14 26.46 -11.32
CA VAL A 1088 -43.10 25.70 -10.62
C VAL A 1088 -41.83 25.71 -11.45
N ASP A 1089 -40.68 25.91 -10.81
CA ASP A 1089 -39.37 25.73 -11.43
C ASP A 1089 -38.90 24.29 -11.22
N LEU A 1090 -38.62 23.60 -12.31
CA LEU A 1090 -38.05 22.27 -12.33
C LEU A 1090 -36.63 22.36 -12.90
N ALA A 1091 -35.62 22.27 -12.03
CA ALA A 1091 -34.21 22.34 -12.40
C ALA A 1091 -33.84 23.54 -13.30
N GLY A 1092 -34.45 24.71 -13.08
CA GLY A 1092 -34.25 25.93 -13.88
C GLY A 1092 -35.22 26.11 -15.05
N SER A 1093 -36.13 25.16 -15.29
CA SER A 1093 -37.20 25.25 -16.28
C SER A 1093 -38.53 25.56 -15.61
N SER A 1094 -39.12 26.72 -15.93
CA SER A 1094 -40.45 27.10 -15.44
C SER A 1094 -41.55 26.31 -16.16
N LEU A 1095 -42.37 25.60 -15.38
CA LEU A 1095 -43.62 24.99 -15.81
C LEU A 1095 -44.77 25.84 -15.28
N SER A 1096 -45.72 26.21 -16.14
CA SER A 1096 -46.87 27.05 -15.76
C SER A 1096 -48.19 26.42 -16.19
N SER A 1097 -49.18 26.44 -15.29
CA SER A 1097 -50.54 26.01 -15.53
C SER A 1097 -51.54 27.12 -15.25
N ARG A 1098 -52.52 27.31 -16.14
CA ARG A 1098 -53.54 28.34 -16.02
C ARG A 1098 -54.91 27.82 -16.44
N ASN A 1099 -55.82 27.74 -15.48
CA ASN A 1099 -57.22 27.39 -15.70
C ASN A 1099 -58.00 28.54 -16.37
N ASP A 1100 -59.21 28.23 -16.85
CA ASP A 1100 -60.15 29.23 -17.37
C ASP A 1100 -60.43 30.30 -16.32
N LYS A 1101 -60.39 31.59 -16.71
CA LYS A 1101 -60.62 32.71 -15.77
C LYS A 1101 -62.09 32.88 -15.43
N LEU A 1102 -63.00 32.66 -16.39
CA LEU A 1102 -64.43 32.95 -16.25
C LEU A 1102 -65.23 31.65 -16.14
N TRP A 1103 -65.91 31.45 -15.02
CA TRP A 1103 -66.75 30.28 -14.76
C TRP A 1103 -68.20 30.69 -14.47
N GLY A 1104 -69.14 29.88 -14.94
CA GLY A 1104 -70.55 29.97 -14.59
C GLY A 1104 -70.92 28.87 -13.61
N GLY A 1105 -71.80 29.15 -12.65
CA GLY A 1105 -72.27 28.15 -11.71
C GLY A 1105 -73.75 28.27 -11.36
N LEU A 1106 -74.39 27.12 -11.20
CA LEU A 1106 -75.77 27.00 -10.74
C LEU A 1106 -75.80 26.15 -9.47
N GLY A 1107 -76.48 26.64 -8.44
CA GLY A 1107 -76.63 25.98 -7.15
C GLY A 1107 -78.09 25.85 -6.73
N ILE A 1108 -78.34 24.82 -5.94
CA ILE A 1108 -79.59 24.63 -5.19
C ILE A 1108 -79.24 24.27 -3.76
N GLY A 1109 -79.91 24.91 -2.81
CA GLY A 1109 -79.66 24.67 -1.40
C GLY A 1109 -80.88 24.90 -0.54
N GLY A 1110 -80.74 24.60 0.74
CA GLY A 1110 -81.79 24.82 1.70
C GLY A 1110 -81.32 24.76 3.15
N THR A 1111 -82.21 25.17 4.05
CA THR A 1111 -82.02 25.14 5.49
C THR A 1111 -83.34 24.78 6.15
N ILE A 1112 -83.31 23.83 7.07
CA ILE A 1112 -84.47 23.44 7.87
C ILE A 1112 -84.09 23.58 9.33
N ASN A 1113 -84.83 24.42 10.04
CA ASN A 1113 -84.72 24.66 11.47
C ASN A 1113 -85.89 24.00 12.22
N TRP A 1114 -85.65 23.40 13.38
CA TRP A 1114 -86.71 22.83 14.22
C TRP A 1114 -86.44 23.01 15.72
N ALA A 1115 -87.49 22.77 16.52
CA ALA A 1115 -87.51 22.93 17.97
C ALA A 1115 -87.12 24.34 18.41
N ASP A 1116 -87.89 25.33 17.94
CA ASP A 1116 -87.68 26.77 18.20
C ASP A 1116 -86.32 27.25 17.69
N ASP A 1117 -86.00 26.84 16.46
CA ASP A 1117 -84.73 27.12 15.77
C ASP A 1117 -83.48 26.67 16.54
N LYS A 1118 -83.63 25.70 17.46
CA LYS A 1118 -82.50 25.16 18.21
C LYS A 1118 -81.57 24.31 17.34
N PHE A 1119 -82.12 23.57 16.40
CA PHE A 1119 -81.36 22.68 15.53
C PHE A 1119 -81.59 23.07 14.07
N SER A 1120 -80.53 23.05 13.27
CA SER A 1120 -80.58 23.31 11.83
C SER A 1120 -79.86 22.23 11.06
N VAL A 1121 -80.44 21.84 9.92
CA VAL A 1121 -79.76 21.12 8.84
C VAL A 1121 -79.74 22.03 7.62
N PHE A 1122 -78.58 22.18 7.00
CA PHE A 1122 -78.44 23.00 5.80
C PHE A 1122 -77.53 22.30 4.79
N GLY A 1123 -77.69 22.65 3.53
CA GLY A 1123 -76.83 22.11 2.49
C GLY A 1123 -77.02 22.85 1.17
N GLU A 1124 -76.04 22.66 0.30
CA GLU A 1124 -76.02 23.23 -1.05
C GLU A 1124 -75.30 22.27 -1.98
N ALA A 1125 -75.85 22.10 -3.18
CA ALA A 1125 -75.18 21.45 -4.30
C ALA A 1125 -74.97 22.47 -5.43
N VAL A 1126 -73.74 22.60 -5.92
CA VAL A 1126 -73.34 23.56 -6.96
C VAL A 1126 -72.59 22.85 -8.06
N ALA A 1127 -73.04 23.06 -9.30
CA ALA A 1127 -72.27 22.72 -10.49
C ALA A 1127 -71.67 23.99 -11.09
N ARG A 1128 -70.38 23.96 -11.43
CA ARG A 1128 -69.65 25.05 -12.08
C ARG A 1128 -68.92 24.54 -13.31
N THR A 1129 -68.80 25.36 -14.35
CA THR A 1129 -68.01 25.05 -15.55
C THR A 1129 -67.38 26.31 -16.13
N GLY A 1130 -66.22 26.16 -16.77
CA GLY A 1130 -65.59 27.21 -17.55
C GLY A 1130 -66.53 27.70 -18.65
N LEU A 1131 -66.57 29.01 -18.90
CA LEU A 1131 -67.42 29.59 -19.94
C LEU A 1131 -66.69 29.82 -21.26
N GLU A 1132 -65.35 29.83 -21.24
CA GLU A 1132 -64.56 29.99 -22.45
C GLU A 1132 -64.49 28.66 -23.21
N ASN A 1133 -64.24 27.55 -22.50
CA ASN A 1133 -64.31 26.19 -23.02
C ASN A 1133 -65.36 25.36 -22.25
N PHE A 1134 -66.63 25.54 -22.62
CA PHE A 1134 -67.77 24.99 -21.87
C PHE A 1134 -67.74 23.46 -21.83
N GLY A 1135 -67.70 22.91 -20.61
CA GLY A 1135 -67.70 21.46 -20.35
C GLY A 1135 -66.31 20.85 -20.15
N ASP A 1136 -65.26 21.46 -20.71
CA ASP A 1136 -63.88 20.92 -20.65
C ASP A 1136 -63.33 21.00 -19.22
N SER A 1137 -63.54 22.14 -18.56
CA SER A 1137 -63.31 22.28 -17.12
C SER A 1137 -64.65 22.38 -16.37
N HIS A 1138 -64.85 21.55 -15.35
CA HIS A 1138 -66.08 21.53 -14.55
C HIS A 1138 -65.84 21.04 -13.12
N ALA A 1139 -66.69 21.49 -12.19
CA ALA A 1139 -66.66 21.06 -10.79
C ALA A 1139 -68.07 20.91 -10.23
N LEU A 1140 -68.28 19.86 -9.44
CA LEU A 1140 -69.49 19.58 -8.69
C LEU A 1140 -69.16 19.56 -7.20
N THR A 1141 -69.71 20.51 -6.46
CA THR A 1141 -69.56 20.63 -5.00
C THR A 1141 -70.86 20.33 -4.30
N GLY A 1142 -70.81 19.49 -3.26
CA GLY A 1142 -71.91 19.24 -2.34
C GLY A 1142 -71.50 19.55 -0.90
N SER A 1143 -72.36 20.24 -0.15
CA SER A 1143 -72.14 20.50 1.27
C SER A 1143 -73.37 20.13 2.10
N LEU A 1144 -73.13 19.59 3.29
CA LEU A 1144 -74.15 19.27 4.28
C LEU A 1144 -73.64 19.67 5.65
N GLY A 1145 -74.43 20.48 6.35
CA GLY A 1145 -74.10 21.01 7.66
C GLY A 1145 -75.22 20.81 8.68
N LEU A 1146 -74.78 20.72 9.93
CA LEU A 1146 -75.60 20.66 11.13
C LEU A 1146 -75.20 21.80 12.04
N ARG A 1147 -76.20 22.49 12.60
CA ARG A 1147 -75.99 23.55 13.59
C ARG A 1147 -76.89 23.33 14.80
N VAL A 1148 -76.34 23.59 15.98
CA VAL A 1148 -77.05 23.56 17.25
C VAL A 1148 -76.84 24.89 17.95
N LYS A 1149 -77.95 25.52 18.31
CA LYS A 1149 -78.00 26.80 19.01
C LYS A 1149 -78.19 26.56 20.51
N TRP A 1150 -77.46 27.32 21.33
CA TRP A 1150 -77.49 27.29 22.80
C TRP A 1150 -77.81 28.65 23.37
#